data_AF-A0A2H1W431-F1
#
_entry.id   AF-A0A2H1W431-F1
#
_cell.length_a   1.000
_cell.length_b   1.000
_cell.length_c   1.000
_cell.angle_alpha   90.00
_cell.angle_beta   90.00
_cell.angle_gamma   90.00
#
_symmetry.space_group_name_H-M   'P 1'
#
loop_
_entity.id
_entity.type
_entity.pdbx_description
1 polymer ?
#
loop_
_entity_poly.entity_id
_entity_poly.type
_entity_poly.pdbx_seq_one_letter_code
_entity_poly.pdbx_strand_id
1 'polypeptide(L)'
;MANVKMDDSNLHSLGYTTKTALIKLRDDIRNVIEEHKKKNTTGLGLVRNIISFSSEKVLLSGVAYTITLIYIVCLVLTYIFGESVQAHAYLLWEAFFLIVILLVNFLVAFNEEYQFRNEIPHRVRKVLETLDEAIESSKWKENHYPHLCAPFSPCVILQWTYRDSTIVNLPWALLVEGDVIVLRPGQEVPGHCRGLQPEDPEQFFGQIFQPTTPQKDNFSTPRIRTPHRNKAYRMCETPYLKNLKLALEQATVRPVTVFEKQRYLCTVKIMEGIVLPLVISLVVIASFVRHVYHLPGVTHWTEIYFLQTIAASLPLLQIVFPIAWVTLNCFGLARFKLLSETRQKYVRPKSCSISEDASDPLIKAMSESNLQPENLKSLGKTFFNILTGREDMVCRTANIVHVLGSLSALSCVDKKGILSWPNPTAEKVFFLRNSSPSSHNSSKTSLVGSMGHQSDEQLDTPVEGTKTAEPSTIVEVLDLTHDQNAPFCVEFDDQRWRQHLARLKPLGLAALLNTCAPAPRHTYAHFCAHLTCEAQYSEDLVPVTNRRCLCELAKQIGFTDSVTDSYQVQECLAIFRQLQADTIRRETRFVRSLQLSTKVKVPLPHMLAVIVKDQANQLQMLTQGTADIILDSCVDYWNGRDLTPISPADRKKIIDFYQRNSLTAYCTAFAYKPLTRGISPSLSALYLELPADSRPLYAPRSQTWADAPALHFHSTGKPTTTDSHSR
;
A
#
# COMPACT_ATOMS: atom_id res chain seq x y z
N MET A 1 -23.80 10.78 18.95
CA MET A 1 -25.09 10.63 18.24
C MET A 1 -25.98 11.75 18.72
N ALA A 2 -26.33 12.70 17.84
CA ALA A 2 -27.29 13.76 18.15
C ALA A 2 -28.38 13.72 17.09
N ASN A 3 -29.63 13.60 17.55
CA ASN A 3 -30.86 13.59 16.77
C ASN A 3 -30.94 14.83 15.87
N VAL A 4 -30.97 14.60 14.56
CA VAL A 4 -31.50 15.56 13.60
C VAL A 4 -33.02 15.40 13.64
N LYS A 5 -33.74 16.35 14.26
CA LYS A 5 -35.18 16.49 14.01
C LYS A 5 -35.35 17.08 12.61
N MET A 6 -35.90 16.30 11.70
CA MET A 6 -36.30 16.71 10.35
C MET A 6 -37.78 16.34 10.16
N ASP A 7 -38.52 17.20 9.48
CA ASP A 7 -39.97 17.15 9.31
C ASP A 7 -40.50 15.86 8.64
N ASP A 8 -41.61 15.37 9.19
CA ASP A 8 -42.22 14.04 9.04
C ASP A 8 -42.90 13.73 7.68
N SER A 9 -42.51 14.36 6.56
CA SER A 9 -43.26 14.20 5.28
C SER A 9 -42.48 13.71 4.06
N ASN A 10 -41.19 13.36 4.17
CA ASN A 10 -40.42 12.75 3.06
C ASN A 10 -39.41 11.71 3.56
N LEU A 11 -39.91 10.66 4.24
CA LEU A 11 -39.09 9.51 4.65
C LEU A 11 -38.77 8.60 3.44
N HIS A 12 -38.18 9.15 2.38
CA HIS A 12 -37.37 8.35 1.48
C HIS A 12 -36.18 7.86 2.30
N SER A 13 -36.06 6.54 2.48
CA SER A 13 -34.93 5.89 3.16
C SER A 13 -33.61 6.55 2.77
N LEU A 14 -32.89 7.12 3.74
CA LEU A 14 -31.66 7.84 3.47
C LEU A 14 -30.61 6.84 2.93
N GLY A 15 -30.27 6.96 1.65
CA GLY A 15 -29.34 6.06 0.96
C GLY A 15 -29.98 4.81 0.34
N TYR A 16 -29.24 4.14 -0.54
CA TYR A 16 -29.67 2.91 -1.20
C TYR A 16 -29.51 1.68 -0.31
N THR A 17 -30.32 0.65 -0.56
CA THR A 17 -30.07 -0.68 0.01
C THR A 17 -28.82 -1.30 -0.61
N THR A 18 -28.12 -2.17 0.12
CA THR A 18 -26.93 -2.84 -0.40
C THR A 18 -27.25 -3.60 -1.69
N LYS A 19 -28.41 -4.28 -1.73
CA LYS A 19 -28.86 -5.02 -2.92
C LYS A 19 -29.11 -4.10 -4.12
N THR A 20 -29.83 -2.99 -3.93
CA THR A 20 -30.11 -2.04 -5.03
C THR A 20 -28.84 -1.43 -5.61
N ALA A 21 -27.86 -1.17 -4.75
CA ALA A 21 -26.60 -0.58 -5.20
C ALA A 21 -25.68 -1.57 -5.92
N LEU A 22 -25.62 -2.82 -5.48
CA LEU A 22 -24.90 -3.87 -6.21
C LEU A 22 -25.52 -4.14 -7.57
N ILE A 23 -26.86 -4.12 -7.66
CA ILE A 23 -27.57 -4.22 -8.95
C ILE A 23 -27.17 -3.05 -9.86
N LYS A 24 -27.18 -1.81 -9.33
CA LYS A 24 -26.76 -0.63 -10.10
C LYS A 24 -25.30 -0.74 -10.55
N LEU A 25 -24.37 -1.12 -9.67
CA LEU A 25 -22.96 -1.31 -10.00
C LEU A 25 -22.76 -2.36 -11.10
N ARG A 26 -23.47 -3.49 -11.00
CA ARG A 26 -23.43 -4.56 -12.00
C ARG A 26 -23.92 -4.05 -13.36
N ASP A 27 -25.04 -3.35 -13.38
CA ASP A 27 -25.65 -2.85 -14.61
C ASP A 27 -24.76 -1.76 -15.24
N ASP A 28 -24.15 -0.88 -14.45
CA ASP A 28 -23.15 0.10 -14.89
C ASP A 28 -21.92 -0.58 -15.51
N ILE A 29 -21.35 -1.59 -14.84
CA ILE A 29 -20.21 -2.36 -15.36
C ILE A 29 -20.57 -3.07 -16.67
N ARG A 30 -21.77 -3.67 -16.73
CA ARG A 30 -22.28 -4.34 -17.94
C ARG A 30 -22.42 -3.36 -19.10
N ASN A 31 -22.94 -2.16 -18.85
CA ASN A 31 -23.05 -1.09 -19.86
C ASN A 31 -21.68 -0.69 -20.43
N VAL A 32 -20.67 -0.53 -19.58
CA VAL A 32 -19.30 -0.20 -20.02
C VAL A 32 -18.69 -1.31 -20.88
N ILE A 33 -18.93 -2.58 -20.55
CA ILE A 33 -18.46 -3.70 -21.37
C ILE A 33 -19.15 -3.74 -22.73
N GLU A 34 -20.47 -3.55 -22.78
CA GLU A 34 -21.22 -3.55 -24.03
C GLU A 34 -20.86 -2.36 -24.92
N GLU A 35 -20.61 -1.18 -24.33
CA GLU A 35 -20.06 -0.01 -25.04
C GLU A 35 -18.68 -0.34 -25.64
N HIS A 36 -17.80 -0.98 -24.86
CA HIS A 36 -16.48 -1.38 -25.33
C HIS A 36 -16.53 -2.40 -26.47
N LYS A 37 -17.42 -3.42 -26.39
CA LYS A 37 -17.61 -4.40 -27.46
C LYS A 37 -18.13 -3.78 -28.75
N LYS A 38 -19.07 -2.82 -28.66
CA LYS A 38 -19.60 -2.10 -29.82
C LYS A 38 -18.50 -1.30 -30.53
N LYS A 39 -17.60 -0.67 -29.77
CA LYS A 39 -16.46 0.10 -30.30
C LYS A 39 -15.41 -0.81 -30.99
N ASN A 40 -15.26 -2.05 -30.53
CA ASN A 40 -14.26 -3.02 -31.01
C ASN A 40 -14.90 -4.20 -31.79
N THR A 41 -15.51 -3.94 -32.95
CA THR A 41 -16.04 -5.00 -33.82
C THR A 41 -14.94 -5.94 -34.33
N THR A 42 -15.14 -7.25 -34.14
CA THR A 42 -14.12 -8.31 -34.14
C THR A 42 -13.83 -8.97 -35.49
N GLY A 43 -14.54 -8.65 -36.57
CA GLY A 43 -14.49 -9.44 -37.81
C GLY A 43 -13.18 -9.29 -38.62
N LEU A 44 -13.14 -8.32 -39.52
CA LEU A 44 -12.05 -8.19 -40.50
C LEU A 44 -10.73 -7.71 -39.90
N GLY A 45 -10.78 -6.94 -38.81
CA GLY A 45 -9.58 -6.42 -38.14
C GLY A 45 -8.77 -7.48 -37.39
N LEU A 46 -9.34 -8.64 -37.09
CA LEU A 46 -8.62 -9.73 -36.43
C LEU A 46 -7.71 -10.46 -37.42
N VAL A 47 -8.28 -10.88 -38.55
CA VAL A 47 -7.54 -11.56 -39.63
C VAL A 47 -6.46 -10.66 -40.22
N ARG A 48 -6.74 -9.36 -40.38
CA ARG A 48 -5.74 -8.38 -40.83
C ARG A 48 -4.54 -8.28 -39.88
N ASN A 49 -4.76 -8.38 -38.57
CA ASN A 49 -3.68 -8.33 -37.60
C ASN A 49 -2.83 -9.59 -37.60
N ILE A 50 -3.45 -10.76 -37.86
CA ILE A 50 -2.78 -12.05 -37.95
C ILE A 50 -1.85 -12.11 -39.18
N ILE A 51 -2.32 -11.67 -40.35
CA ILE A 51 -1.58 -11.74 -41.63
C ILE A 51 -0.87 -10.40 -41.93
N SER A 52 -0.49 -9.65 -40.90
CA SER A 52 0.19 -8.37 -41.13
C SER A 52 1.68 -8.58 -41.44
N PHE A 53 2.18 -7.83 -42.43
CA PHE A 53 3.55 -7.93 -42.92
C PHE A 53 4.57 -7.15 -42.06
N SER A 54 4.13 -6.29 -41.15
CA SER A 54 5.00 -5.34 -40.44
C SER A 54 4.68 -5.15 -38.96
N SER A 55 3.76 -5.94 -38.38
CA SER A 55 3.39 -5.78 -36.97
C SER A 55 4.33 -6.58 -36.06
N GLU A 56 4.82 -5.93 -35.01
CA GLU A 56 5.67 -6.55 -33.98
C GLU A 56 4.95 -7.64 -33.17
N LYS A 57 3.61 -7.63 -33.18
CA LYS A 57 2.75 -8.54 -32.41
C LYS A 57 2.47 -9.88 -33.12
N VAL A 58 2.91 -10.02 -34.37
CA VAL A 58 2.59 -11.19 -35.18
C VAL A 58 3.43 -12.40 -34.79
N LEU A 59 2.79 -13.56 -34.61
CA LEU A 59 3.46 -14.83 -34.32
C LEU A 59 4.22 -15.37 -35.55
N LEU A 60 3.58 -15.38 -36.72
CA LEU A 60 4.13 -15.81 -38.00
C LEU A 60 3.87 -14.72 -39.06
N SER A 61 4.90 -14.19 -39.71
CA SER A 61 4.73 -13.02 -40.58
C SER A 61 3.84 -13.32 -41.79
N GLY A 62 3.21 -12.28 -42.35
CA GLY A 62 2.54 -12.39 -43.64
C GLY A 62 3.45 -12.91 -44.75
N VAL A 63 4.76 -12.61 -44.69
CA VAL A 63 5.76 -13.11 -45.65
C VAL A 63 5.87 -14.63 -45.55
N ALA A 64 5.99 -15.18 -44.35
CA ALA A 64 6.07 -16.62 -44.16
C ALA A 64 4.77 -17.35 -44.59
N TYR A 65 3.59 -16.78 -44.33
CA TYR A 65 2.33 -17.30 -44.87
C TYR A 65 2.32 -17.33 -46.40
N THR A 66 2.81 -16.27 -47.06
CA THR A 66 2.83 -16.21 -48.53
C THR A 66 3.86 -17.17 -49.12
N ILE A 67 5.04 -17.28 -48.53
CA ILE A 67 6.11 -18.16 -49.01
C ILE A 67 5.75 -19.64 -48.83
N THR A 68 5.18 -20.02 -47.69
CA THR A 68 4.65 -21.39 -47.48
C THR A 68 3.57 -21.74 -48.49
N LEU A 69 2.65 -20.82 -48.78
CA LEU A 69 1.62 -21.03 -49.81
C LEU A 69 2.24 -21.22 -51.20
N ILE A 70 3.26 -20.43 -51.55
CA ILE A 70 4.01 -20.58 -52.80
C ILE A 70 4.70 -21.95 -52.85
N TYR A 71 5.32 -22.41 -51.76
CA TYR A 71 5.94 -23.74 -51.70
C TYR A 71 4.93 -24.86 -51.93
N ILE A 72 3.74 -24.77 -51.34
CA ILE A 72 2.66 -25.74 -51.55
C ILE A 72 2.28 -25.79 -53.04
N VAL A 73 2.10 -24.64 -53.68
CA VAL A 73 1.79 -24.57 -55.12
C VAL A 73 2.94 -25.15 -55.96
N CYS A 74 4.19 -24.80 -55.66
CA CYS A 74 5.36 -25.31 -56.37
C CYS A 74 5.52 -26.84 -56.26
N LEU A 75 5.22 -27.43 -55.09
CA LEU A 75 5.24 -28.89 -54.91
C LEU A 75 4.15 -29.58 -55.75
N VAL A 76 2.94 -29.00 -55.79
CA VAL A 76 1.83 -29.51 -56.61
C VAL A 76 2.13 -29.38 -58.11
N LEU A 77 2.71 -28.26 -58.55
CA LEU A 77 3.13 -28.08 -59.94
C LEU A 77 4.25 -29.06 -60.33
N THR A 78 5.21 -29.30 -59.43
CA THR A 78 6.28 -30.29 -59.66
C THR A 78 5.69 -31.69 -59.81
N TYR A 79 4.66 -32.03 -59.03
CA TYR A 79 3.93 -33.29 -59.16
C TYR A 79 3.22 -33.45 -60.52
N ILE A 80 2.57 -32.38 -61.02
CA ILE A 80 1.80 -32.42 -62.27
C ILE A 80 2.71 -32.48 -63.51
N PHE A 81 3.83 -31.76 -63.50
CA PHE A 81 4.69 -31.57 -64.67
C PHE A 81 5.95 -32.44 -64.70
N GLY A 82 6.28 -33.17 -63.63
CA GLY A 82 7.48 -33.99 -63.59
C GLY A 82 7.30 -35.38 -64.23
N GLU A 83 8.28 -35.79 -65.04
CA GLU A 83 8.20 -37.02 -65.85
C GLU A 83 8.58 -38.32 -65.08
N SER A 84 9.06 -38.25 -63.82
CA SER A 84 9.64 -39.41 -63.11
C SER A 84 8.66 -40.15 -62.16
N VAL A 85 7.87 -41.07 -62.70
CA VAL A 85 6.69 -41.73 -62.10
C VAL A 85 6.78 -42.23 -60.63
N GLN A 86 7.94 -42.66 -60.11
CA GLN A 86 8.04 -43.25 -58.75
C GLN A 86 8.44 -42.29 -57.62
N ALA A 87 9.01 -41.12 -57.94
CA ALA A 87 9.43 -40.10 -56.96
C ALA A 87 8.38 -39.00 -56.73
N HIS A 88 7.16 -39.14 -57.25
CA HIS A 88 6.19 -38.04 -57.27
C HIS A 88 5.15 -38.12 -56.15
N ALA A 89 4.81 -39.32 -55.65
CA ALA A 89 3.74 -39.48 -54.65
C ALA A 89 4.09 -38.88 -53.27
N TYR A 90 5.37 -38.83 -52.88
CA TYR A 90 5.77 -38.24 -51.59
C TYR A 90 5.65 -36.71 -51.57
N LEU A 91 5.76 -36.04 -52.73
CA LEU A 91 5.64 -34.58 -52.83
C LEU A 91 4.23 -34.09 -52.46
N LEU A 92 3.20 -34.88 -52.76
CA LEU A 92 1.83 -34.61 -52.33
C LEU A 92 1.68 -34.73 -50.80
N TRP A 93 2.37 -35.69 -50.18
CA TRP A 93 2.40 -35.83 -48.72
C TRP A 93 3.13 -34.67 -48.06
N GLU A 94 4.24 -34.18 -48.64
CA GLU A 94 4.94 -32.99 -48.16
C GLU A 94 4.08 -31.72 -48.30
N ALA A 95 3.41 -31.53 -49.43
CA ALA A 95 2.49 -30.41 -49.63
C ALA A 95 1.32 -30.47 -48.63
N PHE A 96 0.75 -31.66 -48.41
CA PHE A 96 -0.29 -31.87 -47.41
C PHE A 96 0.20 -31.54 -45.99
N PHE A 97 1.40 -31.98 -45.62
CA PHE A 97 2.00 -31.69 -44.32
C PHE A 97 2.21 -30.18 -44.11
N LEU A 98 2.68 -29.46 -45.13
CA LEU A 98 2.81 -28.00 -45.09
C LEU A 98 1.44 -27.30 -44.93
N ILE A 99 0.40 -27.78 -45.62
CA ILE A 99 -0.97 -27.26 -45.44
C ILE A 99 -1.44 -27.45 -43.99
N VAL A 100 -1.23 -28.64 -43.41
CA VAL A 100 -1.62 -28.94 -42.02
C VAL A 100 -0.87 -28.03 -41.04
N ILE A 101 0.44 -27.87 -41.19
CA ILE A 101 1.23 -26.98 -40.32
C ILE A 101 0.79 -25.52 -40.46
N LEU A 102 0.51 -25.07 -41.69
CA LEU A 102 0.06 -23.70 -41.94
C LEU A 102 -1.29 -23.44 -41.27
N LEU A 103 -2.21 -24.41 -41.36
CA LEU A 103 -3.51 -24.37 -40.69
C LEU A 103 -3.35 -24.33 -39.17
N VAL A 104 -2.49 -25.17 -38.60
CA VAL A 104 -2.23 -25.18 -37.15
C VAL A 104 -1.66 -23.84 -36.68
N ASN A 105 -0.68 -23.27 -37.40
CA ASN A 105 -0.12 -21.96 -37.07
C ASN A 105 -1.18 -20.86 -37.14
N PHE A 106 -2.05 -20.89 -38.16
CA PHE A 106 -3.15 -19.95 -38.28
C PHE A 106 -4.13 -20.07 -37.10
N LEU A 107 -4.51 -21.30 -36.71
CA LEU A 107 -5.39 -21.54 -35.57
C LEU A 107 -4.78 -21.08 -34.24
N VAL A 108 -3.48 -21.33 -34.02
CA VAL A 108 -2.77 -20.86 -32.82
C VAL A 108 -2.70 -19.34 -32.79
N ALA A 109 -2.31 -18.70 -33.90
CA ALA A 109 -2.26 -17.25 -33.99
C ALA A 109 -3.65 -16.61 -33.82
N PHE A 110 -4.69 -17.23 -34.38
CA PHE A 110 -6.08 -16.81 -34.20
C PHE A 110 -6.51 -16.92 -32.74
N ASN A 111 -6.23 -18.05 -32.08
CA ASN A 111 -6.55 -18.23 -30.67
C ASN A 111 -5.81 -17.19 -29.81
N GLU A 112 -4.52 -16.97 -30.02
CA GLU A 112 -3.76 -15.99 -29.22
C GLU A 112 -4.24 -14.55 -29.42
N GLU A 113 -4.52 -14.10 -30.65
CA GLU A 113 -5.06 -12.76 -30.90
C GLU A 113 -6.49 -12.62 -30.34
N TYR A 114 -7.31 -13.66 -30.47
CA TYR A 114 -8.67 -13.68 -29.90
C TYR A 114 -8.63 -13.58 -28.37
N GLN A 115 -7.75 -14.35 -27.72
CA GLN A 115 -7.59 -14.33 -26.27
C GLN A 115 -6.99 -13.01 -25.80
N PHE A 116 -5.97 -12.46 -26.47
CA PHE A 116 -5.37 -11.17 -26.14
C PHE A 116 -6.41 -10.03 -26.08
N ARG A 117 -7.31 -9.95 -27.07
CA ARG A 117 -8.35 -8.91 -27.10
C ARG A 117 -9.47 -9.13 -26.07
N ASN A 118 -9.81 -10.38 -25.79
CA ASN A 118 -10.92 -10.73 -24.91
C ASN A 118 -10.50 -11.03 -23.46
N GLU A 119 -9.20 -11.00 -23.13
CA GLU A 119 -8.67 -11.35 -21.80
C GLU A 119 -9.30 -10.48 -20.70
N ILE A 120 -9.19 -9.15 -20.81
CA ILE A 120 -9.76 -8.24 -19.81
C ILE A 120 -11.30 -8.25 -19.83
N PRO A 121 -12.00 -8.17 -20.98
CA PRO A 121 -13.46 -8.32 -21.00
C PRO A 121 -13.97 -9.63 -20.36
N HIS A 122 -13.27 -10.75 -20.56
CA HIS A 122 -13.63 -12.03 -19.93
C HIS A 122 -13.44 -11.98 -18.41
N ARG A 123 -12.39 -11.30 -17.91
CA ARG A 123 -12.19 -11.08 -16.47
C ARG A 123 -13.30 -10.24 -15.86
N VAL A 124 -13.69 -9.17 -16.52
CA VAL A 124 -14.78 -8.32 -16.03
C VAL A 124 -16.09 -9.11 -16.01
N ARG A 125 -16.31 -10.04 -16.95
CA ARG A 125 -17.44 -10.98 -16.89
C ARG A 125 -17.39 -11.87 -15.65
N LYS A 126 -16.23 -12.41 -15.27
CA LYS A 126 -16.10 -13.17 -14.01
C LYS A 126 -16.43 -12.32 -12.78
N VAL A 127 -16.01 -11.05 -12.77
CA VAL A 127 -16.39 -10.10 -11.70
C VAL A 127 -17.91 -9.89 -11.68
N LEU A 128 -18.56 -9.78 -12.84
CA LEU A 128 -20.02 -9.71 -12.93
C LEU A 128 -20.70 -10.98 -12.41
N GLU A 129 -20.18 -12.17 -12.71
CA GLU A 129 -20.67 -13.45 -12.18
C GLU A 129 -20.55 -13.48 -10.64
N THR A 130 -19.41 -13.05 -10.09
CA THR A 130 -19.22 -12.93 -8.63
C THR A 130 -20.20 -11.92 -8.02
N LEU A 131 -20.49 -10.81 -8.71
CA LEU A 131 -21.48 -9.82 -8.26
C LEU A 131 -22.89 -10.39 -8.29
N ASP A 132 -23.28 -11.12 -9.34
CA ASP A 132 -24.58 -11.78 -9.46
C ASP A 132 -24.76 -12.82 -8.34
N GLU A 133 -23.76 -13.67 -8.10
CA GLU A 133 -23.75 -14.62 -6.99
C GLU A 133 -23.87 -13.90 -5.63
N ALA A 134 -23.15 -12.79 -5.43
CA ALA A 134 -23.20 -12.02 -4.19
C ALA A 134 -24.58 -11.36 -3.98
N ILE A 135 -25.24 -10.88 -5.04
CA ILE A 135 -26.58 -10.27 -4.99
C ILE A 135 -27.64 -11.29 -4.54
N GLU A 136 -27.51 -12.55 -4.96
CA GLU A 136 -28.47 -13.62 -4.65
C GLU A 136 -28.21 -14.28 -3.29
N SER A 137 -26.94 -14.60 -3.00
CA SER A 137 -26.57 -15.42 -1.84
C SER A 137 -26.28 -14.62 -0.56
N SER A 138 -25.81 -13.38 -0.69
CA SER A 138 -25.18 -12.68 0.44
C SER A 138 -26.15 -11.76 1.18
N LYS A 139 -26.30 -11.99 2.49
CA LYS A 139 -26.99 -11.07 3.41
C LYS A 139 -25.96 -10.19 4.10
N TRP A 140 -25.87 -8.95 3.66
CA TRP A 140 -25.00 -7.94 4.27
C TRP A 140 -25.61 -7.46 5.58
N LYS A 141 -24.83 -7.53 6.66
CA LYS A 141 -25.16 -6.99 7.98
C LYS A 141 -24.12 -5.94 8.34
N GLU A 142 -24.46 -5.04 9.26
CA GLU A 142 -23.55 -4.00 9.75
C GLU A 142 -22.19 -4.58 10.20
N ASN A 143 -22.21 -5.72 10.89
CA ASN A 143 -21.00 -6.38 11.41
C ASN A 143 -20.06 -6.95 10.32
N HIS A 144 -20.52 -7.09 9.07
CA HIS A 144 -19.67 -7.55 7.97
C HIS A 144 -18.83 -6.41 7.38
N TYR A 145 -19.20 -5.15 7.66
CA TYR A 145 -18.43 -4.00 7.21
C TYR A 145 -17.28 -3.69 8.18
N PRO A 146 -16.16 -3.13 7.68
CA PRO A 146 -15.13 -2.59 8.55
C PRO A 146 -15.71 -1.57 9.53
N HIS A 147 -15.20 -1.57 10.75
CA HIS A 147 -15.62 -0.63 11.79
C HIS A 147 -15.51 0.83 11.31
N LEU A 148 -16.47 1.68 11.68
CA LEU A 148 -16.53 3.10 11.25
C LEU A 148 -15.27 3.89 11.62
N CYS A 149 -14.79 3.70 12.85
CA CYS A 149 -13.55 4.29 13.35
C CYS A 149 -12.28 3.54 12.92
N ALA A 150 -12.32 2.72 11.86
CA ALA A 150 -11.10 2.16 11.28
C ALA A 150 -10.18 3.30 10.81
N PRO A 151 -8.86 3.18 11.02
CA PRO A 151 -7.91 4.20 10.61
C PRO A 151 -7.91 4.34 9.07
N PHE A 152 -7.66 5.55 8.59
CA PHE A 152 -7.44 5.76 7.17
C PHE A 152 -6.13 5.09 6.73
N SER A 153 -6.20 4.33 5.64
CA SER A 153 -5.03 3.75 4.98
C SER A 153 -5.06 4.15 3.50
N PRO A 154 -3.93 4.62 2.92
CA PRO A 154 -3.89 4.94 1.50
C PRO A 154 -4.15 3.70 0.62
N CYS A 155 -3.91 2.51 1.13
CA CYS A 155 -4.08 1.24 0.41
C CYS A 155 -5.53 0.75 0.39
N VAL A 156 -6.28 1.06 1.45
CA VAL A 156 -7.67 0.62 1.65
C VAL A 156 -8.47 1.85 2.03
N ILE A 157 -8.94 2.55 1.01
CA ILE A 157 -9.71 3.78 1.20
C ILE A 157 -11.17 3.41 1.40
N LEU A 158 -11.68 3.71 2.59
CA LEU A 158 -13.05 3.44 3.01
C LEU A 158 -13.80 4.75 3.20
N GLN A 159 -15.08 4.75 2.81
CA GLN A 159 -15.98 5.88 2.85
C GLN A 159 -17.22 5.54 3.69
N TRP A 160 -17.53 6.40 4.65
CA TRP A 160 -18.80 6.32 5.37
C TRP A 160 -19.94 6.56 4.39
N THR A 161 -20.82 5.59 4.27
CA THR A 161 -21.90 5.56 3.28
C THR A 161 -23.18 5.07 3.95
N TYR A 162 -24.31 5.69 3.64
CA TYR A 162 -25.60 5.20 4.08
C TYR A 162 -26.04 4.02 3.22
N ARG A 163 -26.13 2.84 3.84
CA ARG A 163 -26.61 1.58 3.25
C ARG A 163 -27.63 0.96 4.18
N ASP A 164 -28.75 0.49 3.63
CA ASP A 164 -29.79 -0.20 4.42
C ASP A 164 -30.22 0.63 5.66
N SER A 165 -30.31 1.96 5.51
CA SER A 165 -30.58 2.95 6.57
C SER A 165 -29.55 3.09 7.71
N THR A 166 -28.39 2.43 7.62
CA THR A 166 -27.29 2.56 8.57
C THR A 166 -26.04 3.14 7.91
N ILE A 167 -25.14 3.74 8.70
CA ILE A 167 -23.85 4.22 8.20
C ILE A 167 -22.88 3.05 8.26
N VAL A 168 -22.32 2.69 7.11
CA VAL A 168 -21.31 1.63 6.99
C VAL A 168 -20.04 2.15 6.35
N ASN A 169 -18.91 1.49 6.62
CA ASN A 169 -17.64 1.84 6.02
C ASN A 169 -17.45 1.03 4.73
N LEU A 170 -17.56 1.70 3.57
CA LEU A 170 -17.58 1.04 2.26
C LEU A 170 -16.31 1.37 1.45
N PRO A 171 -15.64 0.37 0.83
CA PRO A 171 -14.57 0.65 -0.13
C PRO A 171 -15.04 1.51 -1.30
N TRP A 172 -14.20 2.42 -1.78
CA TRP A 172 -14.53 3.30 -2.92
C TRP A 172 -14.92 2.53 -4.19
N ALA A 173 -14.40 1.32 -4.38
CA ALA A 173 -14.74 0.47 -5.53
C ALA A 173 -16.21 0.00 -5.55
N LEU A 174 -16.92 0.07 -4.40
CA LEU A 174 -18.32 -0.33 -4.27
C LEU A 174 -19.29 0.86 -4.19
N LEU A 175 -18.78 2.10 -4.33
CA LEU A 175 -19.61 3.30 -4.41
C LEU A 175 -20.28 3.39 -5.78
N VAL A 176 -21.55 3.77 -5.80
CA VAL A 176 -22.33 3.99 -7.02
C VAL A 176 -22.92 5.40 -7.06
N GLU A 177 -23.22 5.86 -8.27
CA GLU A 177 -23.99 7.08 -8.48
C GLU A 177 -25.31 7.02 -7.69
N GLY A 178 -25.64 8.08 -6.95
CA GLY A 178 -26.83 8.20 -6.12
C GLY A 178 -26.63 7.81 -4.66
N ASP A 179 -25.48 7.23 -4.30
CA ASP A 179 -25.15 6.92 -2.92
C ASP A 179 -25.05 8.18 -2.06
N VAL A 180 -25.48 8.08 -0.80
CA VAL A 180 -25.30 9.16 0.18
C VAL A 180 -24.10 8.83 1.04
N ILE A 181 -23.03 9.61 0.90
CA ILE A 181 -21.78 9.48 1.64
C ILE A 181 -21.68 10.55 2.73
N VAL A 182 -20.93 10.27 3.79
CA VAL A 182 -20.63 11.23 4.86
C VAL A 182 -19.19 11.67 4.75
N LEU A 183 -18.97 12.91 4.32
CA LEU A 183 -17.64 13.52 4.25
C LEU A 183 -17.20 13.97 5.64
N ARG A 184 -16.02 13.52 6.05
CA ARG A 184 -15.36 13.92 7.30
C ARG A 184 -14.39 15.08 7.03
N PRO A 185 -14.22 16.01 7.98
CA PRO A 185 -13.26 17.09 7.85
C PRO A 185 -11.85 16.55 7.56
N GLY A 186 -11.16 17.15 6.59
CA GLY A 186 -9.80 16.74 6.20
C GLY A 186 -9.72 15.48 5.34
N GLN A 187 -10.85 14.88 4.94
CA GLN A 187 -10.90 13.72 4.07
C GLN A 187 -10.92 14.12 2.59
N GLU A 188 -10.22 13.35 1.74
CA GLU A 188 -10.29 13.47 0.29
C GLU A 188 -11.64 12.98 -0.25
N VAL A 189 -12.19 13.72 -1.21
CA VAL A 189 -13.49 13.45 -1.83
C VAL A 189 -13.35 12.35 -2.89
N PRO A 190 -14.18 11.29 -2.85
CA PRO A 190 -14.05 10.11 -3.71
C PRO A 190 -14.39 10.32 -5.20
N GLY A 191 -15.07 11.41 -5.53
CA GLY A 191 -15.60 11.66 -6.88
C GLY A 191 -16.48 12.92 -6.89
N HIS A 192 -17.15 13.15 -8.00
CA HIS A 192 -18.13 14.23 -8.10
C HIS A 192 -19.32 14.00 -7.14
N CYS A 193 -19.52 14.92 -6.21
CA CYS A 193 -20.56 14.85 -5.19
C CYS A 193 -21.33 16.17 -5.07
N ARG A 194 -22.65 16.09 -4.88
CA ARG A 194 -23.53 17.23 -4.62
C ARG A 194 -24.03 17.22 -3.17
N GLY A 195 -24.06 18.37 -2.51
CA GLY A 195 -24.60 18.49 -1.17
C GLY A 195 -26.09 18.16 -1.10
N LEU A 196 -26.57 17.67 0.05
CA LEU A 196 -28.01 17.42 0.23
C LEU A 196 -28.80 18.72 0.43
N GLN A 197 -28.18 19.76 0.97
CA GLN A 197 -28.77 21.08 1.12
C GLN A 197 -28.38 21.97 -0.07
N PRO A 198 -29.26 22.86 -0.54
CA PRO A 198 -28.97 23.73 -1.69
C PRO A 198 -27.83 24.73 -1.43
N GLU A 199 -27.50 24.98 -0.16
CA GLU A 199 -26.40 25.88 0.26
C GLU A 199 -25.02 25.20 0.23
N ASP A 200 -24.97 23.86 0.13
CA ASP A 200 -23.72 23.12 0.17
C ASP A 200 -23.02 23.12 -1.20
N PRO A 201 -21.72 23.49 -1.26
CA PRO A 201 -20.97 23.53 -2.53
C PRO A 201 -20.73 22.13 -3.08
N GLU A 202 -20.82 21.98 -4.41
CA GLU A 202 -20.41 20.76 -5.11
C GLU A 202 -18.93 20.47 -4.86
N GLN A 203 -18.58 19.18 -4.78
CA GLN A 203 -17.24 18.70 -4.50
C GLN A 203 -16.77 17.79 -5.62
N PHE A 204 -15.47 17.83 -5.93
CA PHE A 204 -14.87 17.04 -7.00
C PHE A 204 -13.75 16.13 -6.49
N PHE A 205 -13.43 15.11 -7.29
CA PHE A 205 -12.35 14.15 -7.00
C PHE A 205 -11.03 14.87 -6.65
N GLY A 206 -10.38 14.43 -5.57
CA GLY A 206 -9.08 14.97 -5.13
C GLY A 206 -9.15 16.23 -4.26
N GLN A 207 -10.32 16.84 -4.11
CA GLN A 207 -10.50 17.95 -3.18
C GLN A 207 -10.56 17.43 -1.74
N ILE A 208 -10.07 18.23 -0.79
CA ILE A 208 -10.16 17.90 0.64
C ILE A 208 -11.35 18.63 1.23
N PHE A 209 -12.24 17.88 1.87
CA PHE A 209 -13.43 18.44 2.49
C PHE A 209 -13.09 19.31 3.71
N GLN A 210 -13.43 20.60 3.62
CA GLN A 210 -13.26 21.59 4.69
C GLN A 210 -14.61 22.28 4.98
N PRO A 211 -15.21 22.08 6.16
CA PRO A 211 -16.54 22.61 6.46
C PRO A 211 -16.55 24.11 6.80
N THR A 212 -15.42 24.72 7.17
CA THR A 212 -15.34 26.12 7.59
C THR A 212 -14.06 26.78 7.06
N THR A 213 -14.13 28.06 6.68
CA THR A 213 -12.95 28.87 6.33
C THR A 213 -12.15 29.23 7.61
N PRO A 214 -10.80 29.12 7.60
CA PRO A 214 -9.99 29.38 8.78
C PRO A 214 -9.98 30.87 9.15
N GLN A 215 -10.15 31.18 10.44
CA GLN A 215 -9.75 32.46 11.02
C GLN A 215 -8.36 32.30 11.62
N LYS A 216 -7.34 32.95 11.03
CA LYS A 216 -5.98 33.01 11.58
C LYS A 216 -5.86 34.19 12.54
N ASP A 217 -6.30 33.99 13.78
CA ASP A 217 -6.13 34.99 14.83
C ASP A 217 -5.04 34.53 15.80
N ASN A 218 -4.03 35.36 16.02
CA ASN A 218 -3.04 35.12 17.08
C ASN A 218 -3.69 35.38 18.43
N PHE A 219 -3.75 34.37 19.31
CA PHE A 219 -4.33 34.50 20.64
C PHE A 219 -3.34 34.06 21.74
N SER A 220 -3.45 34.69 22.90
CA SER A 220 -2.61 34.44 24.09
C SER A 220 -3.30 33.65 25.19
N THR A 221 -4.61 33.42 25.07
CA THR A 221 -5.44 32.72 26.07
C THR A 221 -6.10 31.48 25.48
N PRO A 222 -6.28 30.39 26.24
CA PRO A 222 -6.93 29.19 25.72
C PRO A 222 -8.30 29.47 25.12
N ARG A 223 -8.54 29.01 23.90
CA ARG A 223 -9.79 29.21 23.15
C ARG A 223 -10.59 27.92 23.10
N ILE A 224 -11.90 28.05 23.19
CA ILE A 224 -12.82 26.93 22.97
C ILE A 224 -13.22 26.90 21.48
N ARG A 225 -13.06 25.75 20.84
CA ARG A 225 -13.38 25.49 19.44
C ARG A 225 -14.50 24.49 19.35
N THR A 226 -15.44 24.74 18.44
CA THR A 226 -16.48 23.79 18.10
C THR A 226 -15.90 22.71 17.19
N PRO A 227 -16.17 21.42 17.46
CA PRO A 227 -15.76 20.35 16.57
C PRO A 227 -16.32 20.53 15.15
N HIS A 228 -15.46 20.37 14.14
CA HIS A 228 -15.88 20.40 12.74
C HIS A 228 -16.91 19.30 12.48
N ARG A 229 -18.04 19.64 11.84
CA ARG A 229 -19.14 18.68 11.62
C ARG A 229 -18.94 17.89 10.34
N ASN A 230 -19.29 16.61 10.40
CA ASN A 230 -19.44 15.77 9.21
C ASN A 230 -20.68 16.23 8.42
N LYS A 231 -20.59 16.22 7.09
CA LYS A 231 -21.72 16.55 6.21
C LYS A 231 -22.02 15.39 5.26
N ALA A 232 -23.30 15.22 4.92
CA ALA A 232 -23.75 14.20 3.99
C ALA A 232 -23.87 14.77 2.57
N TYR A 233 -23.33 14.04 1.60
CA TYR A 233 -23.27 14.38 0.19
C TYR A 233 -23.80 13.22 -0.64
N ARG A 234 -24.40 13.51 -1.80
CA ARG A 234 -24.84 12.52 -2.78
C ARG A 234 -23.79 12.37 -3.88
N MET A 235 -23.40 11.13 -4.17
CA MET A 235 -22.54 10.78 -5.30
C MET A 235 -23.26 11.04 -6.62
N CYS A 236 -22.60 11.71 -7.55
CA CYS A 236 -23.11 11.98 -8.89
C CYS A 236 -22.48 11.08 -9.96
N GLU A 237 -21.53 10.22 -9.57
CA GLU A 237 -20.87 9.27 -10.46
C GLU A 237 -20.49 7.99 -9.72
N THR A 238 -20.22 6.90 -10.46
CA THR A 238 -19.69 5.63 -9.96
C THR A 238 -18.16 5.61 -10.14
N PRO A 239 -17.35 5.85 -9.09
CA PRO A 239 -15.90 6.09 -9.22
C PRO A 239 -15.12 4.95 -9.89
N TYR A 240 -15.53 3.70 -9.63
CA TYR A 240 -14.90 2.50 -10.17
C TYR A 240 -14.91 2.45 -11.71
N LEU A 241 -15.94 3.01 -12.37
CA LEU A 241 -16.10 2.93 -13.81
C LEU A 241 -14.98 3.64 -14.58
N LYS A 242 -14.43 4.72 -14.01
CA LYS A 242 -13.30 5.44 -14.62
C LYS A 242 -12.07 4.55 -14.73
N ASN A 243 -11.76 3.81 -13.65
CA ASN A 243 -10.65 2.87 -13.63
C ASN A 243 -10.89 1.68 -14.56
N LEU A 244 -12.13 1.19 -14.64
CA LEU A 244 -12.50 0.09 -15.53
C LEU A 244 -12.36 0.48 -17.01
N LYS A 245 -12.87 1.67 -17.40
CA LYS A 245 -12.73 2.20 -18.76
C LYS A 245 -11.25 2.35 -19.15
N LEU A 246 -10.45 2.94 -18.25
CA LEU A 246 -9.01 3.08 -18.44
C LEU A 246 -8.32 1.72 -18.63
N ALA A 247 -8.66 0.73 -17.80
CA ALA A 247 -8.10 -0.61 -17.88
C ALA A 247 -8.44 -1.31 -19.20
N LEU A 248 -9.69 -1.18 -19.68
CA LEU A 248 -10.15 -1.75 -20.95
C LEU A 248 -9.48 -1.10 -22.16
N GLU A 249 -9.31 0.23 -22.15
CA GLU A 249 -8.67 0.96 -23.26
C GLU A 249 -7.15 0.73 -23.31
N GLN A 250 -6.49 0.72 -22.16
CA GLN A 250 -5.04 0.56 -22.08
C GLN A 250 -4.57 -0.89 -22.26
N ALA A 251 -5.43 -1.89 -22.00
CA ALA A 251 -5.07 -3.31 -22.08
C ALA A 251 -4.43 -3.72 -23.41
N THR A 252 -5.02 -3.30 -24.53
CA THR A 252 -4.55 -3.67 -25.88
C THR A 252 -3.39 -2.79 -26.38
N VAL A 253 -3.18 -1.64 -25.76
CA VAL A 253 -2.18 -0.62 -26.15
C VAL A 253 -0.83 -0.84 -25.46
N ARG A 254 -0.74 -1.78 -24.51
CA ARG A 254 0.51 -2.09 -23.81
C ARG A 254 1.67 -2.38 -24.78
N PRO A 255 2.88 -1.90 -24.46
CA PRO A 255 4.07 -2.17 -25.26
C PRO A 255 4.39 -3.66 -25.24
N VAL A 256 4.90 -4.17 -26.37
CA VAL A 256 5.35 -5.55 -26.48
C VAL A 256 6.57 -5.80 -25.60
N THR A 257 6.69 -7.01 -25.09
CA THR A 257 7.78 -7.39 -24.16
C THR A 257 9.12 -7.42 -24.88
N VAL A 258 10.23 -7.28 -24.14
CA VAL A 258 11.60 -7.33 -24.71
C VAL A 258 11.83 -8.64 -25.47
N PHE A 259 11.39 -9.76 -24.91
CA PHE A 259 11.49 -11.07 -25.54
C PHE A 259 10.71 -11.16 -26.85
N GLU A 260 9.52 -10.55 -26.93
CA GLU A 260 8.76 -10.50 -28.19
C GLU A 260 9.42 -9.60 -29.24
N LYS A 261 10.03 -8.48 -28.82
CA LYS A 261 10.81 -7.63 -29.73
C LYS A 261 12.03 -8.37 -30.28
N GLN A 262 12.76 -9.09 -29.44
CA GLN A 262 13.91 -9.90 -29.85
C GLN A 262 13.48 -11.03 -30.78
N ARG A 263 12.36 -11.70 -30.48
CA ARG A 263 11.74 -12.69 -31.36
C ARG A 263 11.45 -12.10 -32.74
N TYR A 264 10.75 -10.97 -32.80
CA TYR A 264 10.41 -10.29 -34.06
C TYR A 264 11.65 -9.86 -34.85
N LEU A 265 12.66 -9.30 -34.18
CA LEU A 265 13.93 -8.93 -34.81
C LEU A 265 14.64 -10.14 -35.43
N CYS A 266 14.77 -11.24 -34.68
CA CYS A 266 15.47 -12.43 -35.13
C CYS A 266 14.71 -13.14 -36.27
N THR A 267 13.44 -13.42 -36.06
CA THR A 267 12.62 -14.21 -37.01
C THR A 267 12.22 -13.40 -38.24
N VAL A 268 11.60 -12.24 -38.06
CA VAL A 268 11.02 -11.49 -39.18
C VAL A 268 12.06 -10.60 -39.87
N LYS A 269 12.84 -9.83 -39.11
CA LYS A 269 13.77 -8.86 -39.72
C LYS A 269 15.04 -9.50 -40.26
N ILE A 270 15.67 -10.39 -39.48
CA ILE A 270 16.95 -11.00 -39.86
C ILE A 270 16.70 -12.24 -40.74
N MET A 271 15.98 -13.24 -40.22
CA MET A 271 15.81 -14.51 -40.93
C MET A 271 14.96 -14.34 -42.20
N GLU A 272 13.72 -13.88 -42.09
CA GLU A 272 12.83 -13.72 -43.25
C GLU A 272 13.21 -12.52 -44.13
N GLY A 273 13.68 -11.42 -43.55
CA GLY A 273 13.97 -10.18 -44.26
C GLY A 273 15.32 -10.14 -44.98
N ILE A 274 16.34 -10.84 -44.48
CA ILE A 274 17.72 -10.78 -45.02
C ILE A 274 18.20 -12.16 -45.46
N VAL A 275 18.19 -13.15 -44.56
CA VAL A 275 18.81 -14.46 -44.82
C VAL A 275 18.03 -15.25 -45.87
N LEU A 276 16.71 -15.33 -45.71
CA LEU A 276 15.83 -16.08 -46.61
C LEU A 276 15.91 -15.60 -48.07
N PRO A 277 15.75 -14.30 -48.40
CA PRO A 277 15.85 -13.84 -49.79
C PRO A 277 17.26 -14.00 -50.36
N LEU A 278 18.31 -13.86 -49.54
CA LEU A 278 19.69 -14.07 -49.97
C LEU A 278 19.94 -15.54 -50.35
N VAL A 279 19.48 -16.48 -49.52
CA VAL A 279 19.61 -17.92 -49.80
C VAL A 279 18.79 -18.30 -51.03
N ILE A 280 17.54 -17.83 -51.16
CA ILE A 280 16.71 -18.08 -52.34
C ILE A 280 17.42 -17.55 -53.60
N SER A 281 17.96 -16.33 -53.56
CA SER A 281 18.67 -15.74 -54.69
C SER A 281 19.92 -16.53 -55.08
N LEU A 282 20.73 -16.94 -54.09
CA LEU A 282 21.94 -17.72 -54.32
C LEU A 282 21.63 -19.10 -54.92
N VAL A 283 20.59 -19.78 -54.41
CA VAL A 283 20.16 -21.08 -54.93
C VAL A 283 19.61 -20.97 -56.34
N VAL A 284 18.79 -19.95 -56.63
CA VAL A 284 18.27 -19.72 -57.99
C VAL A 284 19.40 -19.42 -58.98
N ILE A 285 20.39 -18.62 -58.60
CA ILE A 285 21.58 -18.35 -59.44
C ILE A 285 22.39 -19.63 -59.66
N ALA A 286 22.63 -20.42 -58.60
CA ALA A 286 23.35 -21.68 -58.71
C ALA A 286 22.60 -22.69 -59.60
N SER A 287 21.27 -22.78 -59.47
CA SER A 287 20.40 -23.59 -60.31
C SER A 287 20.41 -23.11 -61.77
N PHE A 288 20.46 -21.80 -62.02
CA PHE A 288 20.60 -21.24 -63.36
C PHE A 288 21.94 -21.61 -64.02
N VAL A 289 23.06 -21.44 -63.30
CA VAL A 289 24.39 -21.86 -63.78
C VAL A 289 24.39 -23.36 -64.07
N ARG A 290 23.84 -24.17 -63.16
CA ARG A 290 23.74 -25.62 -63.34
C ARG A 290 22.94 -26.00 -64.59
N HIS A 291 21.85 -25.30 -64.86
CA HIS A 291 21.00 -25.54 -66.02
C HIS A 291 21.70 -25.17 -67.34
N VAL A 292 22.39 -24.01 -67.39
CA VAL A 292 23.08 -23.52 -68.61
C VAL A 292 24.32 -24.36 -68.96
N TYR A 293 25.09 -24.79 -67.97
CA TYR A 293 26.35 -25.53 -68.19
C TYR A 293 26.18 -27.05 -68.23
N HIS A 294 24.93 -27.57 -68.21
CA HIS A 294 24.60 -29.00 -68.28
C HIS A 294 25.45 -29.90 -67.35
N LEU A 295 25.67 -29.46 -66.10
CA LEU A 295 26.42 -30.23 -65.11
C LEU A 295 25.72 -31.56 -64.76
N PRO A 296 26.46 -32.64 -64.42
CA PRO A 296 25.88 -33.98 -64.24
C PRO A 296 24.74 -34.02 -63.21
N GLY A 297 23.69 -34.78 -63.54
CA GLY A 297 22.46 -34.86 -62.75
C GLY A 297 21.42 -33.78 -63.08
N VAL A 298 21.30 -33.38 -64.36
CA VAL A 298 20.22 -32.51 -64.84
C VAL A 298 18.92 -33.32 -64.90
N THR A 299 17.98 -33.00 -64.02
CA THR A 299 16.59 -33.49 -64.09
C THR A 299 15.69 -32.42 -64.71
N HIS A 300 14.37 -32.65 -64.72
CA HIS A 300 13.39 -31.69 -65.25
C HIS A 300 13.50 -30.33 -64.53
N TRP A 301 13.25 -29.22 -65.25
CA TRP A 301 13.43 -27.85 -64.75
C TRP A 301 12.66 -27.56 -63.45
N THR A 302 11.52 -28.20 -63.23
CA THR A 302 10.74 -28.08 -61.98
C THR A 302 11.50 -28.60 -60.76
N GLU A 303 12.24 -29.69 -60.88
CA GLU A 303 13.03 -30.25 -59.77
C GLU A 303 14.24 -29.36 -59.46
N ILE A 304 14.90 -28.82 -60.49
CA ILE A 304 16.10 -27.98 -60.34
C ILE A 304 15.76 -26.62 -59.70
N TYR A 305 14.65 -25.99 -60.11
CA TYR A 305 14.30 -24.65 -59.63
C TYR A 305 13.36 -24.69 -58.42
N PHE A 306 12.34 -25.55 -58.38
CA PHE A 306 11.38 -25.55 -57.28
C PHE A 306 11.86 -26.40 -56.10
N LEU A 307 12.15 -27.69 -56.32
CA LEU A 307 12.47 -28.60 -55.21
C LEU A 307 13.76 -28.20 -54.50
N GLN A 308 14.79 -27.81 -55.25
CA GLN A 308 16.07 -27.37 -54.68
C GLN A 308 15.95 -26.05 -53.89
N THR A 309 15.13 -25.11 -54.37
CA THR A 309 14.85 -23.86 -53.66
C THR A 309 14.08 -24.13 -52.37
N ILE A 310 13.02 -24.95 -52.42
CA ILE A 310 12.22 -25.31 -51.24
C ILE A 310 13.09 -26.01 -50.19
N ALA A 311 13.89 -26.99 -50.59
CA ALA A 311 14.76 -27.72 -49.68
C ALA A 311 15.77 -26.81 -48.95
N ALA A 312 16.32 -25.80 -49.64
CA ALA A 312 17.28 -24.87 -49.04
C ALA A 312 16.62 -23.80 -48.15
N SER A 313 15.38 -23.41 -48.44
CA SER A 313 14.72 -22.26 -47.81
C SER A 313 13.69 -22.63 -46.73
N LEU A 314 13.09 -23.82 -46.80
CA LEU A 314 12.09 -24.28 -45.82
C LEU A 314 12.62 -24.31 -44.36
N PRO A 315 13.86 -24.78 -44.07
CA PRO A 315 14.39 -24.75 -42.70
C PRO A 315 14.54 -23.34 -42.13
N LEU A 316 14.75 -22.34 -42.99
CA LEU A 316 14.93 -20.94 -42.59
C LEU A 316 13.62 -20.26 -42.19
N LEU A 317 12.48 -20.79 -42.63
CA LEU A 317 11.15 -20.23 -42.36
C LEU A 317 10.63 -20.58 -40.95
N GLN A 318 11.28 -21.51 -40.24
CA GLN A 318 11.03 -21.82 -38.83
C GLN A 318 9.54 -22.01 -38.46
N ILE A 319 8.75 -22.69 -39.30
CA ILE A 319 7.28 -22.74 -39.20
C ILE A 319 6.77 -23.42 -37.90
N VAL A 320 7.61 -24.21 -37.23
CA VAL A 320 7.29 -24.85 -35.94
C VAL A 320 7.55 -23.92 -34.74
N PHE A 321 8.40 -22.91 -34.91
CA PHE A 321 8.83 -22.03 -33.82
C PHE A 321 7.68 -21.24 -33.18
N PRO A 322 6.67 -20.70 -33.88
CA PRO A 322 5.54 -20.01 -33.25
C PRO A 322 4.73 -20.92 -32.30
N ILE A 323 4.53 -22.19 -32.68
CA ILE A 323 3.85 -23.18 -31.85
C ILE A 323 4.69 -23.45 -30.60
N ALA A 324 5.99 -23.71 -30.78
CA ALA A 324 6.91 -23.91 -29.67
C ALA A 324 6.95 -22.70 -28.73
N TRP A 325 6.96 -21.48 -29.27
CA TRP A 325 6.96 -20.23 -28.51
C TRP A 325 5.72 -20.10 -27.60
N VAL A 326 4.52 -20.32 -28.15
CA VAL A 326 3.27 -20.26 -27.36
C VAL A 326 3.25 -21.33 -26.29
N THR A 327 3.66 -22.56 -26.62
CA THR A 327 3.70 -23.65 -25.63
C THR A 327 4.69 -23.37 -24.50
N LEU A 328 5.87 -22.84 -24.80
CA LEU A 328 6.88 -22.48 -23.80
C LEU A 328 6.37 -21.39 -22.86
N ASN A 329 5.71 -20.36 -23.40
CA ASN A 329 5.13 -19.27 -22.60
C ASN A 329 4.02 -19.78 -21.69
N CYS A 330 3.11 -20.60 -22.22
CA CYS A 330 2.04 -21.22 -21.43
C CYS A 330 2.61 -22.11 -20.31
N PHE A 331 3.67 -22.85 -20.59
CA PHE A 331 4.34 -23.69 -19.61
C PHE A 331 5.02 -22.86 -18.50
N GLY A 332 5.75 -21.80 -18.87
CA GLY A 332 6.39 -20.89 -17.92
C GLY A 332 5.37 -20.22 -16.99
N LEU A 333 4.23 -19.78 -17.53
CA LEU A 333 3.13 -19.19 -16.78
C LEU A 333 2.45 -20.21 -15.85
N ALA A 334 2.22 -21.44 -16.32
CA ALA A 334 1.64 -22.51 -15.50
C ALA A 334 2.54 -22.84 -14.31
N ARG A 335 3.86 -22.93 -14.54
CA ARG A 335 4.85 -23.16 -13.48
C ARG A 335 4.88 -22.01 -12.48
N PHE A 336 4.87 -20.76 -12.95
CA PHE A 336 4.82 -19.58 -12.08
C PHE A 336 3.59 -19.60 -11.17
N LYS A 337 2.41 -19.91 -11.73
CA LYS A 337 1.16 -19.98 -10.95
C LYS A 337 1.25 -21.05 -9.86
N LEU A 338 1.73 -22.25 -10.19
CA LEU A 338 1.87 -23.33 -9.21
C LEU A 338 2.81 -22.93 -8.05
N LEU A 339 3.94 -22.29 -8.35
CA LEU A 339 4.85 -21.78 -7.34
C LEU A 339 4.20 -20.71 -6.45
N SER A 340 3.39 -19.84 -7.04
CA SER A 340 2.65 -18.80 -6.31
C SER A 340 1.62 -19.38 -5.33
N GLU A 341 0.86 -20.39 -5.74
CA GLU A 341 -0.12 -21.07 -4.89
C GLU A 341 0.55 -21.81 -3.72
N THR A 342 1.69 -22.45 -3.96
CA THR A 342 2.48 -23.12 -2.88
C THR A 342 2.94 -22.11 -1.83
N ARG A 343 3.37 -20.91 -2.25
CA ARG A 343 3.77 -19.84 -1.32
C ARG A 343 2.60 -19.35 -0.46
N GLN A 344 1.40 -19.22 -1.01
CA GLN A 344 0.23 -18.76 -0.24
C GLN A 344 -0.17 -19.74 0.87
N LYS A 345 0.11 -21.04 0.69
CA LYS A 345 -0.20 -22.08 1.67
C LYS A 345 0.90 -22.27 2.72
N TYR A 346 2.07 -21.67 2.52
CA TYR A 346 3.20 -21.80 3.43
C TYR A 346 3.00 -20.93 4.67
N VAL A 347 3.01 -21.56 5.84
CA VAL A 347 3.02 -20.89 7.15
C VAL A 347 4.42 -21.00 7.73
N ARG A 348 5.04 -19.86 8.07
CA ARG A 348 6.41 -19.85 8.58
C ARG A 348 6.43 -20.33 10.04
N PRO A 349 7.30 -21.28 10.42
CA PRO A 349 7.44 -21.67 11.83
C PRO A 349 7.89 -20.48 12.70
N LYS A 350 7.29 -20.30 13.88
CA LYS A 350 7.60 -19.20 14.82
C LYS A 350 9.05 -19.13 15.28
N SER A 351 9.80 -20.23 15.17
CA SER A 351 11.20 -20.35 15.61
C SER A 351 12.23 -19.81 14.61
N CYS A 352 11.82 -19.45 13.39
CA CYS A 352 12.71 -18.93 12.37
C CYS A 352 12.74 -17.40 12.42
N SER A 353 13.86 -16.84 12.90
CA SER A 353 14.15 -15.41 12.73
C SER A 353 14.29 -15.07 11.24
N ILE A 354 14.12 -13.79 10.92
CA ILE A 354 14.41 -13.22 9.60
C ILE A 354 15.93 -13.28 9.40
N SER A 355 16.49 -14.44 9.07
CA SER A 355 17.78 -14.49 8.40
C SER A 355 17.53 -14.87 6.94
N GLU A 356 18.07 -14.04 6.04
CA GLU A 356 18.07 -14.26 4.58
C GLU A 356 19.08 -15.34 4.19
N ASP A 357 19.14 -16.43 4.96
CA ASP A 357 20.04 -17.54 4.65
C ASP A 357 19.35 -18.49 3.67
N ALA A 358 20.13 -19.06 2.74
CA ALA A 358 19.68 -20.07 1.77
C ALA A 358 19.09 -21.34 2.41
N SER A 359 19.09 -21.44 3.74
CA SER A 359 18.42 -22.44 4.56
C SER A 359 16.95 -22.12 4.85
N ASP A 360 16.39 -21.00 4.35
CA ASP A 360 14.99 -20.63 4.57
C ASP A 360 14.07 -21.79 4.12
N PRO A 361 13.29 -22.37 5.03
CA PRO A 361 12.42 -23.50 4.72
C PRO A 361 11.43 -23.21 3.59
N LEU A 362 11.11 -21.93 3.33
CA LEU A 362 10.32 -21.53 2.16
C LEU A 362 11.06 -21.78 0.83
N ILE A 363 12.35 -21.43 0.74
CA ILE A 363 13.16 -21.62 -0.48
C ILE A 363 13.33 -23.11 -0.76
N LYS A 364 13.55 -23.90 0.30
CA LYS A 364 13.63 -25.37 0.20
C LYS A 364 12.29 -26.01 -0.20
N ALA A 365 11.17 -25.55 0.36
CA ALA A 365 9.84 -26.01 -0.05
C ALA A 365 9.53 -25.67 -1.51
N MET A 366 9.94 -24.47 -1.97
CA MET A 366 9.77 -24.07 -3.37
C MET A 366 10.62 -24.90 -4.34
N SER A 367 11.83 -25.32 -3.95
CA SER A 367 12.68 -26.17 -4.81
C SER A 367 12.15 -27.60 -4.90
N GLU A 368 11.76 -28.19 -3.76
CA GLU A 368 11.25 -29.56 -3.66
C GLU A 368 9.86 -29.75 -4.32
N SER A 369 9.04 -28.70 -4.35
CA SER A 369 7.69 -28.74 -4.96
C SER A 369 7.67 -29.02 -6.47
N ASN A 370 8.78 -28.82 -7.20
CA ASN A 370 8.80 -28.97 -8.67
C ASN A 370 8.72 -30.43 -9.18
N LEU A 371 8.89 -31.44 -8.32
CA LEU A 371 9.13 -32.83 -8.73
C LEU A 371 8.04 -33.84 -8.32
N GLN A 372 6.94 -33.40 -7.71
CA GLN A 372 5.87 -34.31 -7.28
C GLN A 372 4.88 -34.64 -8.42
N PRO A 373 4.43 -35.90 -8.55
CA PRO A 373 3.53 -36.34 -9.64
C PRO A 373 2.15 -35.67 -9.60
N GLU A 374 1.62 -35.35 -8.42
CA GLU A 374 0.35 -34.61 -8.28
C GLU A 374 0.43 -33.18 -8.85
N ASN A 375 1.60 -32.56 -8.70
CA ASN A 375 1.89 -31.24 -9.24
C ASN A 375 1.94 -31.25 -10.78
N LEU A 376 2.29 -32.38 -11.41
CA LEU A 376 2.31 -32.50 -12.87
C LEU A 376 0.91 -32.55 -13.48
N LYS A 377 -0.04 -33.24 -12.83
CA LYS A 377 -1.45 -33.24 -13.26
C LYS A 377 -2.09 -31.85 -13.09
N SER A 378 -1.78 -31.18 -11.98
CA SER A 378 -2.21 -29.80 -11.74
C SER A 378 -1.59 -28.82 -12.75
N LEU A 379 -0.31 -28.99 -13.06
CA LEU A 379 0.41 -28.21 -14.07
C LEU A 379 -0.23 -28.38 -15.46
N GLY A 380 -0.51 -29.62 -15.87
CA GLY A 380 -1.19 -29.90 -17.13
C GLY A 380 -2.57 -29.24 -17.21
N LYS A 381 -3.39 -29.35 -16.15
CA LYS A 381 -4.69 -28.67 -16.08
C LYS A 381 -4.56 -27.15 -16.22
N THR A 382 -3.60 -26.56 -15.50
CA THR A 382 -3.33 -25.12 -15.54
C THR A 382 -2.84 -24.69 -16.91
N PHE A 383 -1.97 -25.47 -17.54
CA PHE A 383 -1.49 -25.24 -18.90
C PHE A 383 -2.63 -25.19 -19.92
N PHE A 384 -3.54 -26.18 -19.91
CA PHE A 384 -4.70 -26.20 -20.81
C PHE A 384 -5.69 -25.07 -20.50
N ASN A 385 -5.87 -24.70 -19.23
CA ASN A 385 -6.69 -23.54 -18.86
C ASN A 385 -6.09 -22.23 -19.37
N ILE A 386 -4.76 -22.08 -19.33
CA ILE A 386 -4.07 -20.92 -19.90
C ILE A 386 -4.27 -20.92 -21.42
N LEU A 387 -4.00 -22.03 -22.10
CA LEU A 387 -4.15 -22.13 -23.56
C LEU A 387 -5.57 -21.80 -24.04
N THR A 388 -6.59 -22.23 -23.30
CA THR A 388 -8.01 -21.96 -23.59
C THR A 388 -8.53 -20.62 -23.06
N GLY A 389 -7.69 -19.86 -22.33
CA GLY A 389 -8.05 -18.54 -21.78
C GLY A 389 -8.99 -18.56 -20.57
N ARG A 390 -9.18 -19.72 -19.94
CA ARG A 390 -10.09 -19.90 -18.78
C ARG A 390 -9.44 -19.59 -17.44
N GLU A 391 -8.11 -19.58 -17.39
CA GLU A 391 -7.33 -19.35 -16.17
C GLU A 391 -7.54 -17.95 -15.58
N ASP A 392 -7.17 -17.65 -14.32
CA ASP A 392 -7.40 -16.35 -13.64
C ASP A 392 -6.28 -15.30 -13.69
N MET A 393 -5.15 -15.65 -14.33
CA MET A 393 -4.00 -14.76 -14.46
C MET A 393 -4.03 -13.94 -15.77
N VAL A 394 -3.40 -12.76 -15.77
CA VAL A 394 -3.18 -11.97 -16.98
C VAL A 394 -1.96 -12.55 -17.72
N CYS A 395 -2.23 -13.43 -18.68
CA CYS A 395 -1.20 -14.22 -19.36
C CYS A 395 -0.69 -13.54 -20.63
N ARG A 396 -1.56 -12.85 -21.39
CA ARG A 396 -1.20 -12.26 -22.69
C ARG A 396 -0.93 -10.77 -22.61
N THR A 397 -1.84 -9.98 -22.05
CA THR A 397 -1.71 -8.51 -22.00
C THR A 397 -0.59 -8.06 -21.05
N ALA A 398 -0.26 -8.85 -20.04
CA ALA A 398 0.76 -8.56 -19.04
C ALA A 398 1.50 -9.84 -18.66
N ASN A 399 2.19 -10.46 -19.61
CA ASN A 399 2.96 -11.69 -19.39
C ASN A 399 4.01 -11.49 -18.28
N ILE A 400 3.65 -11.90 -17.06
CA ILE A 400 4.43 -11.65 -15.85
C ILE A 400 5.81 -12.31 -15.89
N VAL A 401 5.92 -13.46 -16.54
CA VAL A 401 7.19 -14.19 -16.66
C VAL A 401 8.19 -13.38 -17.48
N HIS A 402 7.75 -12.78 -18.59
CA HIS A 402 8.60 -11.92 -19.40
C HIS A 402 8.96 -10.63 -18.66
N VAL A 403 7.98 -10.00 -18.00
CA VAL A 403 8.18 -8.74 -17.29
C VAL A 403 9.19 -8.91 -16.15
N LEU A 404 9.05 -9.96 -15.34
CA LEU A 404 9.99 -10.29 -14.26
C LEU A 404 11.37 -10.68 -14.80
N GLY A 405 11.43 -11.40 -15.92
CA GLY A 405 12.68 -11.78 -16.57
C GLY A 405 13.48 -10.60 -17.15
N SER A 406 12.82 -9.49 -17.46
CA SER A 406 13.45 -8.26 -17.97
C SER A 406 13.49 -7.10 -16.96
N LEU A 407 13.13 -7.36 -15.70
CA LEU A 407 13.00 -6.32 -14.69
C LEU A 407 14.39 -5.76 -14.32
N SER A 408 14.62 -4.47 -14.57
CA SER A 408 15.82 -3.75 -14.14
C SER A 408 15.61 -2.91 -12.88
N ALA A 409 14.38 -2.47 -12.63
CA ALA A 409 14.00 -1.68 -11.47
C ALA A 409 12.60 -2.07 -10.98
N LEU A 410 12.43 -2.13 -9.66
CA LEU A 410 11.14 -2.33 -9.00
C LEU A 410 10.71 -1.01 -8.35
N SER A 411 9.64 -0.40 -8.86
CA SER A 411 9.05 0.80 -8.27
C SER A 411 7.74 0.44 -7.58
N CYS A 412 7.69 0.59 -6.26
CA CYS A 412 6.44 0.45 -5.49
C CYS A 412 5.75 1.81 -5.42
N VAL A 413 4.56 1.91 -6.02
CA VAL A 413 3.75 3.16 -6.02
C VAL A 413 3.34 3.54 -4.61
N ASP A 414 2.92 2.55 -3.83
CA ASP A 414 2.56 2.72 -2.42
C ASP A 414 3.60 2.08 -1.50
N LYS A 415 3.98 2.81 -0.45
CA LYS A 415 4.82 2.26 0.64
C LYS A 415 4.00 1.37 1.57
N LYS A 416 2.86 1.87 2.03
CA LYS A 416 1.98 1.14 2.94
C LYS A 416 1.25 0.04 2.15
N GLY A 417 0.93 -1.07 2.77
CA GLY A 417 0.28 -2.22 2.14
C GLY A 417 1.18 -3.07 1.23
N ILE A 418 2.23 -2.49 0.63
CA ILE A 418 3.19 -3.20 -0.25
C ILE A 418 4.53 -3.44 0.46
N LEU A 419 5.21 -2.36 0.87
CA LEU A 419 6.51 -2.42 1.55
C LEU A 419 6.39 -2.48 3.07
N SER A 420 5.31 -1.96 3.62
CA SER A 420 4.99 -2.03 5.04
C SER A 420 3.55 -2.51 5.23
N TRP A 421 3.22 -3.01 6.40
CA TRP A 421 1.82 -3.31 6.72
C TRP A 421 0.93 -2.06 6.59
N PRO A 422 -0.33 -2.21 6.15
CA PRO A 422 -1.24 -1.09 5.95
C PRO A 422 -1.70 -0.46 7.28
N ASN A 423 -1.60 -1.21 8.39
CA ASN A 423 -1.94 -0.75 9.73
C ASN A 423 -0.66 -0.62 10.59
N PRO A 424 -0.51 0.48 11.35
CA PRO A 424 0.63 0.67 12.24
C PRO A 424 0.53 -0.25 13.47
N THR A 425 1.68 -0.75 13.93
CA THR A 425 1.84 -1.53 15.17
C THR A 425 2.86 -0.86 16.10
N ALA A 426 2.86 -1.25 17.38
CA ALA A 426 3.87 -0.78 18.33
C ALA A 426 5.22 -1.45 18.02
N GLU A 427 6.27 -0.64 17.88
CA GLU A 427 7.65 -1.09 17.67
C GLU A 427 8.51 -0.87 18.91
N LYS A 428 8.33 0.26 19.63
CA LYS A 428 9.15 0.62 20.78
C LYS A 428 8.32 1.13 21.94
N VAL A 429 8.73 0.75 23.14
CA VAL A 429 8.16 1.24 24.40
C VAL A 429 9.27 1.88 25.23
N PHE A 430 9.10 3.17 25.53
CA PHE A 430 10.02 3.96 26.35
C PHE A 430 9.46 4.14 27.76
N PHE A 431 10.28 3.96 28.79
CA PHE A 431 9.96 4.36 30.15
C PHE A 431 11.23 4.70 30.95
N LEU A 432 11.05 5.37 32.08
CA LEU A 432 12.13 5.73 33.00
C LEU A 432 12.21 4.73 34.17
N ARG A 433 13.42 4.49 34.66
CA ARG A 433 13.66 3.79 35.92
C ARG A 433 14.72 4.51 36.75
N ASN A 434 14.65 4.32 38.07
CA ASN A 434 15.68 4.78 38.97
C ASN A 434 16.81 3.74 38.99
N SER A 435 18.06 4.20 39.13
CA SER A 435 19.15 3.32 39.52
C SER A 435 18.85 2.73 40.91
N SER A 436 19.04 1.42 41.05
CA SER A 436 19.00 0.78 42.36
C SER A 436 20.31 1.07 43.09
N PRO A 437 20.29 1.41 44.39
CA PRO A 437 21.51 1.59 45.18
C PRO A 437 22.34 0.29 45.33
N SER A 438 21.84 -0.86 44.85
CA SER A 438 22.49 -2.17 44.89
C SER A 438 23.09 -2.64 43.56
N SER A 439 23.05 -1.84 42.48
CA SER A 439 23.58 -2.25 41.16
C SER A 439 24.90 -1.54 40.85
N HIS A 440 25.96 -1.90 41.57
CA HIS A 440 27.33 -1.50 41.21
C HIS A 440 28.02 -2.46 40.23
N ASN A 441 27.39 -3.57 39.85
CA ASN A 441 27.91 -4.47 38.83
C ASN A 441 26.80 -4.87 37.85
N SER A 442 27.10 -4.76 36.56
CA SER A 442 26.32 -5.21 35.40
C SER A 442 25.34 -4.19 34.79
N SER A 443 25.86 -3.32 33.92
CA SER A 443 25.45 -3.26 32.50
C SER A 443 26.17 -2.13 31.75
N LYS A 444 27.44 -2.35 31.37
CA LYS A 444 28.00 -1.72 30.16
C LYS A 444 27.46 -2.50 28.96
N THR A 445 26.18 -2.32 28.67
CA THR A 445 25.56 -2.83 27.45
C THR A 445 24.35 -1.98 27.07
N SER A 446 24.43 -0.69 27.30
CA SER A 446 23.62 0.27 26.55
C SER A 446 24.43 0.66 25.32
N LEU A 447 23.96 0.27 24.14
CA LEU A 447 24.42 0.76 22.84
C LEU A 447 24.22 2.28 22.74
N VAL A 448 25.13 3.03 23.36
CA VAL A 448 25.36 4.46 23.14
C VAL A 448 26.80 4.59 22.66
N GLY A 449 27.09 3.89 21.57
CA GLY A 449 28.38 3.89 20.88
C GLY A 449 28.23 4.42 19.46
N SER A 450 27.69 5.63 19.31
CA SER A 450 27.74 6.40 18.05
C SER A 450 27.37 7.86 18.33
N MET A 451 28.21 8.54 19.12
CA MET A 451 28.33 10.00 19.12
C MET A 451 29.80 10.29 19.43
N GLY A 452 30.58 10.69 18.42
CA GLY A 452 32.02 10.94 18.56
C GLY A 452 32.34 12.21 19.36
N HIS A 453 33.47 12.21 20.06
CA HIS A 453 34.69 12.92 19.68
C HIS A 453 35.79 12.59 20.70
N GLN A 454 36.99 12.31 20.18
CA GLN A 454 38.24 12.27 20.92
C GLN A 454 38.56 13.67 21.46
N SER A 455 38.90 13.76 22.74
CA SER A 455 39.88 14.72 23.26
C SER A 455 40.23 14.39 24.72
N ASP A 456 41.52 14.10 24.88
CA ASP A 456 42.41 14.35 26.02
C ASP A 456 42.18 13.66 27.37
N GLU A 457 43.16 12.80 27.66
CA GLU A 457 43.61 12.37 28.97
C GLU A 457 44.00 13.58 29.83
N GLN A 458 43.48 13.66 31.06
CA GLN A 458 44.21 14.23 32.18
C GLN A 458 43.74 13.61 33.49
N LEU A 459 44.73 13.23 34.30
CA LEU A 459 44.64 12.57 35.61
C LEU A 459 43.72 13.33 36.57
N ASP A 460 43.02 12.59 37.44
CA ASP A 460 42.63 13.14 38.74
C ASP A 460 42.67 12.12 39.89
N THR A 461 43.28 12.61 40.97
CA THR A 461 43.60 12.05 42.29
C THR A 461 42.33 11.75 43.11
N PRO A 462 42.30 10.77 44.03
CA PRO A 462 41.09 10.47 44.79
C PRO A 462 40.90 11.51 45.90
N VAL A 463 39.79 12.25 45.87
CA VAL A 463 39.32 13.05 47.00
C VAL A 463 38.08 12.39 47.58
N GLU A 464 38.22 11.94 48.84
CA GLU A 464 37.14 11.48 49.71
C GLU A 464 36.08 12.59 49.89
N GLY A 465 34.83 12.24 49.62
CA GLY A 465 33.69 13.11 49.83
C GLY A 465 32.40 12.34 49.64
N THR A 466 31.88 11.78 50.72
CA THR A 466 30.62 11.05 50.82
C THR A 466 29.45 11.97 50.47
N LYS A 467 29.19 12.19 49.18
CA LYS A 467 27.90 12.66 48.69
C LYS A 467 27.09 11.43 48.34
N THR A 468 26.02 11.19 49.10
CA THR A 468 24.94 10.27 48.72
C THR A 468 24.63 10.47 47.25
N ALA A 469 24.98 9.49 46.41
CA ALA A 469 24.74 9.55 44.98
C ALA A 469 23.24 9.71 44.77
N GLU A 470 22.82 10.85 44.20
CA GLU A 470 21.43 11.02 43.79
C GLU A 470 21.05 9.85 42.86
N PRO A 471 19.85 9.25 43.03
CA PRO A 471 19.41 8.14 42.20
C PRO A 471 19.38 8.59 40.74
N SER A 472 20.39 8.18 39.98
CA SER A 472 20.48 8.50 38.56
C SER A 472 19.33 7.84 37.80
N THR A 473 18.66 8.63 36.96
CA THR A 473 17.56 8.17 36.12
C THR A 473 18.08 7.49 34.86
N ILE A 474 17.65 6.25 34.64
CA ILE A 474 18.04 5.42 33.50
C ILE A 474 16.83 5.31 32.57
N VAL A 475 17.10 5.51 31.28
CA VAL A 475 16.13 5.33 30.19
C VAL A 475 16.17 3.87 29.77
N GLU A 476 14.99 3.24 29.71
CA GLU A 476 14.83 1.89 29.16
C GLU A 476 13.93 1.95 27.92
N VAL A 477 14.34 1.24 26.87
CA VAL A 477 13.60 1.13 25.61
C VAL A 477 13.46 -0.35 25.29
N LEU A 478 12.22 -0.83 25.18
CA LEU A 478 11.92 -2.19 24.79
C LEU A 478 11.46 -2.21 23.34
N ASP A 479 12.05 -3.09 22.54
CA ASP A 479 11.70 -3.30 21.14
C ASP A 479 10.66 -4.44 21.01
N LEU A 480 9.76 -4.28 20.04
CA LEU A 480 8.70 -5.22 19.70
C LEU A 480 8.75 -5.57 18.21
N THR A 481 8.64 -6.87 17.92
CA THR A 481 8.55 -7.40 16.56
C THR A 481 7.13 -7.91 16.26
N HIS A 482 6.73 -7.77 15.00
CA HIS A 482 5.44 -8.24 14.50
C HIS A 482 5.47 -9.75 14.17
N ASP A 483 4.43 -10.49 14.52
CA ASP A 483 4.27 -11.89 14.09
C ASP A 483 3.89 -11.95 12.60
N GLN A 484 4.68 -12.64 11.78
CA GLN A 484 4.41 -12.78 10.34
C GLN A 484 3.18 -13.65 10.04
N ASN A 485 2.82 -14.55 10.96
CA ASN A 485 1.72 -15.49 10.77
C ASN A 485 0.37 -14.93 11.23
N ALA A 486 0.40 -13.95 12.14
CA ALA A 486 -0.78 -13.36 12.73
C ALA A 486 -0.77 -11.85 12.46
N PRO A 487 -1.65 -11.35 11.57
CA PRO A 487 -1.66 -9.94 11.27
C PRO A 487 -2.00 -9.18 12.57
N PHE A 488 -1.15 -8.20 12.90
CA PHE A 488 -1.27 -7.26 14.02
C PHE A 488 -0.79 -7.76 15.39
N CYS A 489 -0.45 -9.04 15.55
CA CYS A 489 0.16 -9.52 16.79
C CYS A 489 1.59 -9.00 16.92
N VAL A 490 1.96 -8.57 18.13
CA VAL A 490 3.29 -8.08 18.48
C VAL A 490 3.87 -8.89 19.62
N GLU A 491 5.18 -9.07 19.65
CA GLU A 491 5.92 -9.75 20.71
C GLU A 491 7.12 -8.90 21.14
N PHE A 492 7.51 -8.97 22.41
CA PHE A 492 8.71 -8.29 22.91
C PHE A 492 9.97 -9.09 22.55
N ASP A 493 10.99 -8.41 22.04
CA ASP A 493 12.23 -9.07 21.60
C ASP A 493 13.08 -9.55 22.79
N ASP A 494 13.10 -8.80 23.91
CA ASP A 494 13.88 -9.13 25.09
C ASP A 494 13.16 -10.12 26.00
N GLN A 495 13.73 -11.31 26.21
CA GLN A 495 13.18 -12.33 27.13
C GLN A 495 12.99 -11.84 28.58
N ARG A 496 13.73 -10.83 29.02
CA ARG A 496 13.67 -10.28 30.38
C ARG A 496 12.67 -9.13 30.54
N TRP A 497 11.92 -8.78 29.49
CA TRP A 497 10.95 -7.68 29.51
C TRP A 497 9.96 -7.76 30.67
N ARG A 498 9.59 -8.98 31.10
CA ARG A 498 8.67 -9.25 32.22
C ARG A 498 9.13 -8.65 33.55
N GLN A 499 10.43 -8.39 33.73
CA GLN A 499 10.96 -7.71 34.92
C GLN A 499 10.47 -6.25 35.04
N HIS A 500 9.99 -5.67 33.93
CA HIS A 500 9.48 -4.30 33.86
C HIS A 500 7.95 -4.23 33.95
N LEU A 501 7.25 -5.35 34.23
CA LEU A 501 5.79 -5.42 34.24
C LEU A 501 5.13 -4.32 35.09
N ALA A 502 5.64 -4.04 36.29
CA ALA A 502 5.09 -3.02 37.18
C ALA A 502 5.13 -1.59 36.59
N ARG A 503 6.08 -1.32 35.68
CA ARG A 503 6.21 -0.05 34.94
C ARG A 503 5.28 -0.01 33.72
N LEU A 504 5.08 -1.16 33.09
CA LEU A 504 4.27 -1.30 31.88
C LEU A 504 2.76 -1.37 32.16
N LYS A 505 2.34 -1.77 33.37
CA LYS A 505 0.91 -1.90 33.72
C LYS A 505 0.10 -0.60 33.51
N PRO A 506 0.50 0.58 34.03
CA PRO A 506 -0.24 1.82 33.79
C PRO A 506 -0.31 2.17 32.29
N LEU A 507 0.76 1.90 31.54
CA LEU A 507 0.81 2.10 30.09
C LEU A 507 -0.20 1.19 29.37
N GLY A 508 -0.24 -0.10 29.72
CA GLY A 508 -1.18 -1.06 29.16
C GLY A 508 -2.64 -0.68 29.44
N LEU A 509 -2.95 -0.27 30.67
CA LEU A 509 -4.29 0.19 31.05
C LEU A 509 -4.70 1.46 30.30
N ALA A 510 -3.82 2.47 30.25
CA ALA A 510 -4.06 3.71 29.52
C ALA A 510 -4.26 3.46 28.02
N ALA A 511 -3.45 2.58 27.43
CA ALA A 511 -3.59 2.17 26.03
C ALA A 511 -4.96 1.53 25.77
N LEU A 512 -5.42 0.66 26.66
CA LEU A 512 -6.70 -0.06 26.51
C LEU A 512 -7.89 0.90 26.64
N LEU A 513 -7.93 1.74 27.67
CA LEU A 513 -9.06 2.64 27.94
C LEU A 513 -9.12 3.84 26.99
N ASN A 514 -7.98 4.37 26.54
CA ASN A 514 -7.97 5.48 25.58
C ASN A 514 -8.23 5.03 24.14
N THR A 515 -7.80 3.82 23.73
CA THR A 515 -7.88 3.40 22.31
C THR A 515 -8.98 2.37 22.02
N CYS A 516 -9.34 1.52 22.97
CA CYS A 516 -10.23 0.37 22.71
C CYS A 516 -11.67 0.63 23.18
N ALA A 517 -11.86 1.45 24.21
CA ALA A 517 -13.18 1.72 24.76
C ALA A 517 -14.09 2.42 23.71
N PRO A 518 -15.40 2.08 23.62
CA PRO A 518 -16.26 2.56 22.53
C PRO A 518 -16.38 4.08 22.49
N ALA A 519 -16.72 4.72 23.61
CA ALA A 519 -16.93 6.17 23.66
C ALA A 519 -15.66 6.97 23.32
N PRO A 520 -14.49 6.72 23.95
CA PRO A 520 -13.24 7.39 23.58
C PRO A 520 -12.83 7.17 22.13
N ARG A 521 -13.04 5.97 21.59
CA ARG A 521 -12.66 5.64 20.21
C ARG A 521 -13.39 6.50 19.18
N HIS A 522 -14.68 6.75 19.36
CA HIS A 522 -15.45 7.64 18.47
C HIS A 522 -15.01 9.10 18.63
N THR A 523 -14.82 9.57 19.86
CA THR A 523 -14.35 10.93 20.13
C THR A 523 -12.96 11.18 19.56
N TYR A 524 -12.04 10.22 19.70
CA TYR A 524 -10.69 10.31 19.15
C TYR A 524 -10.70 10.34 17.62
N ALA A 525 -11.51 9.48 16.98
CA ALA A 525 -11.64 9.46 15.53
C ALA A 525 -12.14 10.80 14.96
N HIS A 526 -13.15 11.39 15.63
CA HIS A 526 -13.67 12.71 15.27
C HIS A 526 -12.62 13.82 15.51
N PHE A 527 -11.90 13.74 16.62
CA PHE A 527 -10.85 14.69 16.95
C PHE A 527 -9.69 14.63 15.93
N CYS A 528 -9.23 13.44 15.53
CA CYS A 528 -8.22 13.31 14.49
C CYS A 528 -8.66 13.90 13.13
N ALA A 529 -9.94 13.77 12.77
CA ALA A 529 -10.47 14.41 11.55
C ALA A 529 -10.41 15.93 11.65
N HIS A 530 -10.79 16.50 12.79
CA HIS A 530 -10.64 17.93 13.07
C HIS A 530 -9.17 18.38 12.96
N LEU A 531 -8.25 17.67 13.61
CA LEU A 531 -6.81 17.96 13.56
C LEU A 531 -6.21 17.83 12.15
N THR A 532 -6.72 16.90 11.35
CA THR A 532 -6.30 16.74 9.95
C THR A 532 -6.66 17.98 9.12
N CYS A 533 -7.86 18.53 9.34
CA CYS A 533 -8.28 19.78 8.72
C CYS A 533 -7.42 20.97 9.20
N GLU A 534 -7.19 21.08 10.52
CA GLU A 534 -6.38 22.18 11.07
C GLU A 534 -4.91 22.14 10.62
N ALA A 535 -4.33 20.94 10.50
CA ALA A 535 -2.96 20.77 10.03
C ALA A 535 -2.76 21.21 8.56
N GLN A 536 -3.81 21.22 7.73
CA GLN A 536 -3.71 21.69 6.34
C GLN A 536 -3.49 23.20 6.23
N TYR A 537 -3.79 23.97 7.28
CA TYR A 537 -3.59 25.43 7.28
C TYR A 537 -2.14 25.86 7.52
N SER A 538 -1.27 24.92 7.90
CA SER A 538 0.15 25.16 8.16
C SER A 538 1.00 24.15 7.38
N GLU A 539 1.87 24.65 6.50
CA GLU A 539 2.72 23.80 5.65
C GLU A 539 3.75 22.97 6.46
N ASP A 540 4.09 23.45 7.65
CA ASP A 540 5.06 22.84 8.56
C ASP A 540 4.48 21.69 9.40
N LEU A 541 3.15 21.51 9.39
CA LEU A 541 2.44 20.53 10.20
C LEU A 541 2.04 19.29 9.39
N VAL A 542 2.13 18.13 10.03
CA VAL A 542 1.62 16.87 9.46
C VAL A 542 0.24 16.57 10.03
N PRO A 543 -0.74 16.18 9.20
CA PRO A 543 -2.04 15.73 9.68
C PRO A 543 -1.92 14.51 10.59
N VAL A 544 -2.71 14.52 11.67
CA VAL A 544 -2.77 13.42 12.62
C VAL A 544 -3.70 12.35 12.08
N THR A 545 -3.13 11.28 11.53
CA THR A 545 -3.93 10.12 11.10
C THR A 545 -4.43 9.32 12.30
N ASN A 546 -5.76 9.12 12.40
CA ASN A 546 -6.37 8.23 13.38
C ASN A 546 -5.71 6.83 13.31
N ARG A 547 -5.40 6.24 14.46
CA ARG A 547 -4.65 4.97 14.55
C ARG A 547 -5.50 3.83 15.07
N ARG A 548 -5.05 2.62 14.77
CA ARG A 548 -5.60 1.41 15.36
C ARG A 548 -5.26 1.32 16.85
N CYS A 549 -5.99 0.48 17.58
CA CYS A 549 -5.76 0.27 19.00
C CYS A 549 -4.37 -0.31 19.30
N LEU A 550 -3.85 0.03 20.48
CA LEU A 550 -2.67 -0.61 21.08
C LEU A 550 -3.09 -1.80 21.97
N CYS A 551 -4.23 -2.40 21.66
CA CYS A 551 -4.84 -3.56 22.30
C CYS A 551 -3.86 -4.75 22.38
N GLU A 552 -3.14 -5.06 21.30
CA GLU A 552 -2.19 -6.19 21.28
C GLU A 552 -0.99 -5.95 22.19
N LEU A 553 -0.50 -4.71 22.31
CA LEU A 553 0.52 -4.36 23.30
C LEU A 553 -0.01 -4.57 24.73
N ALA A 554 -1.24 -4.14 25.01
CA ALA A 554 -1.85 -4.34 26.32
C ALA A 554 -2.06 -5.83 26.64
N LYS A 555 -2.44 -6.64 25.65
CA LYS A 555 -2.55 -8.11 25.78
C LYS A 555 -1.20 -8.75 26.10
N GLN A 556 -0.12 -8.34 25.45
CA GLN A 556 1.22 -8.82 25.77
C GLN A 556 1.64 -8.46 27.20
N ILE A 557 1.26 -7.27 27.69
CA ILE A 557 1.50 -6.86 29.09
C ILE A 557 0.67 -7.69 30.09
N GLY A 558 -0.37 -8.40 29.63
CA GLY A 558 -1.19 -9.31 30.43
C GLY A 558 -2.62 -8.81 30.71
N PHE A 559 -3.09 -7.79 29.99
CA PHE A 559 -4.48 -7.33 30.09
C PHE A 559 -5.40 -8.16 29.17
N THR A 560 -6.58 -8.50 29.68
CA THR A 560 -7.65 -9.12 28.89
C THR A 560 -8.66 -8.06 28.45
N ASP A 561 -9.44 -8.36 27.41
CA ASP A 561 -10.45 -7.44 26.87
C ASP A 561 -11.54 -7.10 27.93
N SER A 562 -11.79 -8.01 28.87
CA SER A 562 -12.74 -7.86 29.98
C SER A 562 -12.36 -6.77 31.00
N VAL A 563 -11.13 -6.26 30.97
CA VAL A 563 -10.71 -5.18 31.89
C VAL A 563 -11.46 -3.88 31.57
N THR A 564 -11.87 -3.66 30.32
CA THR A 564 -12.67 -2.49 29.94
C THR A 564 -14.00 -2.44 30.67
N ASP A 565 -14.61 -3.60 30.94
CA ASP A 565 -15.93 -3.69 31.58
C ASP A 565 -15.90 -3.28 33.06
N SER A 566 -14.71 -3.30 33.68
CA SER A 566 -14.49 -2.86 35.06
C SER A 566 -14.47 -1.34 35.20
N TYR A 567 -14.32 -0.58 34.10
CA TYR A 567 -14.21 0.87 34.13
C TYR A 567 -15.35 1.53 33.38
N GLN A 568 -16.00 2.50 34.03
CA GLN A 568 -17.01 3.32 33.38
C GLN A 568 -16.39 4.61 32.85
N VAL A 569 -16.42 4.81 31.53
CA VAL A 569 -16.03 6.08 30.91
C VAL A 569 -17.05 7.17 31.26
N GLN A 570 -16.60 8.27 31.83
CA GLN A 570 -17.43 9.43 32.18
C GLN A 570 -17.41 10.46 31.06
N GLU A 571 -16.25 11.07 30.81
CA GLU A 571 -16.10 12.20 29.90
C GLU A 571 -14.78 12.12 29.13
N CYS A 572 -14.70 12.79 27.98
CA CYS A 572 -13.48 12.92 27.18
C CYS A 572 -13.17 14.41 26.96
N LEU A 573 -11.90 14.79 27.12
CA LEU A 573 -11.42 16.15 26.88
C LEU A 573 -10.35 16.13 25.79
N ALA A 574 -10.60 16.87 24.71
CA ALA A 574 -9.67 16.95 23.59
C ALA A 574 -9.02 18.34 23.54
N ILE A 575 -7.69 18.36 23.48
CA ILE A 575 -6.87 19.57 23.55
C ILE A 575 -5.83 19.52 22.43
N PHE A 576 -5.64 20.63 21.72
CA PHE A 576 -4.59 20.76 20.72
C PHE A 576 -3.92 22.13 20.79
N ARG A 577 -2.71 22.23 20.22
CA ARG A 577 -1.93 23.46 20.17
C ARG A 577 -1.45 23.69 18.75
N GLN A 578 -1.70 24.87 18.20
CA GLN A 578 -1.07 25.28 16.95
C GLN A 578 0.39 25.67 17.22
N LEU A 579 1.32 25.15 16.41
CA LEU A 579 2.72 25.57 16.46
C LEU A 579 2.96 26.66 15.41
N GLN A 580 3.63 27.73 15.83
CA GLN A 580 4.21 28.69 14.90
C GLN A 580 5.54 28.17 14.36
N ALA A 581 5.81 28.40 13.06
CA ALA A 581 7.03 27.99 12.37
C ALA A 581 8.32 28.41 13.11
N ASP A 582 8.31 29.62 13.68
CA ASP A 582 9.45 30.17 14.42
C ASP A 582 9.72 29.43 15.74
N THR A 583 8.69 28.93 16.42
CA THR A 583 8.81 28.15 17.65
C THR A 583 9.40 26.77 17.35
N ILE A 584 8.95 26.11 16.27
CA ILE A 584 9.51 24.83 15.81
C ILE A 584 11.01 24.98 15.50
N ARG A 585 11.40 26.05 14.80
CA ARG A 585 12.81 26.38 14.46
C ARG A 585 13.64 26.80 15.69
N ARG A 586 13.01 27.37 16.72
CA ARG A 586 13.68 27.81 17.96
C ARG A 586 13.90 26.70 18.98
N GLU A 587 12.90 25.85 19.18
CA GLU A 587 12.92 24.84 20.26
C GLU A 587 13.61 23.54 19.84
N THR A 588 13.65 23.22 18.55
CA THR A 588 14.20 21.96 18.06
C THR A 588 15.66 22.10 17.66
N ARG A 589 16.60 22.06 18.63
CA ARG A 589 18.06 22.10 18.35
C ARG A 589 18.49 21.07 17.29
N PHE A 590 17.83 19.91 17.28
CA PHE A 590 18.07 18.84 16.32
C PHE A 590 17.70 19.20 14.87
N VAL A 591 16.61 19.95 14.66
CA VAL A 591 16.21 20.42 13.31
C VAL A 591 17.19 21.48 12.80
N ARG A 592 17.81 22.27 13.69
CA ARG A 592 18.89 23.21 13.32
C ARG A 592 20.16 22.51 12.85
N SER A 593 20.48 21.33 13.40
CA SER A 593 21.66 20.56 12.99
C SER A 593 21.48 19.79 11.68
N LEU A 594 20.25 19.61 11.21
CA LEU A 594 19.98 19.00 9.91
C LEU A 594 20.15 20.05 8.81
N GLN A 595 21.07 19.82 7.86
CA GLN A 595 21.25 20.66 6.66
C GLN A 595 19.97 20.74 5.76
N LEU A 596 18.94 19.96 6.08
CA LEU A 596 17.62 19.84 5.41
C LEU A 596 16.46 20.39 6.27
N SER A 597 16.72 21.39 7.10
CA SER A 597 15.75 22.00 8.04
C SER A 597 14.44 22.49 7.41
N THR A 598 14.40 22.71 6.09
CA THR A 598 13.22 23.15 5.34
C THR A 598 12.21 22.05 4.99
N LYS A 599 12.50 20.77 5.30
CA LYS A 599 11.62 19.63 4.93
C LYS A 599 11.09 18.81 6.12
N VAL A 600 11.45 19.13 7.35
CA VAL A 600 11.02 18.37 8.54
C VAL A 600 9.64 18.85 8.98
N LYS A 601 8.61 18.06 8.68
CA LYS A 601 7.25 18.32 9.15
C LYS A 601 7.01 17.67 10.51
N VAL A 602 6.38 18.40 11.43
CA VAL A 602 6.13 17.94 12.81
C VAL A 602 4.64 17.62 12.96
N PRO A 603 4.23 16.54 13.66
CA PRO A 603 2.82 16.29 13.92
C PRO A 603 2.21 17.42 14.74
N LEU A 604 0.96 17.79 14.43
CA LEU A 604 0.20 18.78 15.22
C LEU A 604 0.08 18.31 16.69
N PRO A 605 0.55 19.10 17.68
CA PRO A 605 0.48 18.74 19.08
C PRO A 605 -0.96 18.59 19.56
N HIS A 606 -1.25 17.46 20.19
CA HIS A 606 -2.59 17.14 20.67
C HIS A 606 -2.55 16.16 21.83
N MET A 607 -3.58 16.22 22.66
CA MET A 607 -3.86 15.24 23.71
C MET A 607 -5.37 14.99 23.80
N LEU A 608 -5.73 13.73 24.03
CA LEU A 608 -7.06 13.30 24.44
C LEU A 608 -6.93 12.77 25.88
N ALA A 609 -7.75 13.29 26.77
CA ALA A 609 -7.86 12.84 28.15
C ALA A 609 -9.21 12.15 28.36
N VAL A 610 -9.20 10.89 28.75
CA VAL A 610 -10.39 10.10 29.07
C VAL A 610 -10.51 10.00 30.59
N ILE A 611 -11.67 10.38 31.11
CA ILE A 611 -12.00 10.23 32.52
C ILE A 611 -12.75 8.93 32.70
N VAL A 612 -12.20 8.07 33.55
CA VAL A 612 -12.77 6.77 33.90
C VAL A 612 -13.07 6.72 35.39
N LYS A 613 -14.11 5.97 35.72
CA LYS A 613 -14.51 5.66 37.08
C LYS A 613 -14.34 4.16 37.30
N ASP A 614 -13.55 3.81 38.31
CA ASP A 614 -13.33 2.41 38.72
C ASP A 614 -14.51 1.89 39.56
N GLN A 615 -14.58 0.57 39.77
CA GLN A 615 -15.57 -0.11 40.63
C GLN A 615 -15.55 0.43 42.07
N ALA A 616 -14.38 0.86 42.55
CA ALA A 616 -14.21 1.52 43.84
C ALA A 616 -14.71 3.00 43.85
N ASN A 617 -15.42 3.44 42.81
CA ASN A 617 -15.88 4.81 42.59
C ASN A 617 -14.77 5.88 42.55
N GLN A 618 -13.52 5.47 42.35
CA GLN A 618 -12.38 6.38 42.19
C GLN A 618 -12.34 6.91 40.76
N LEU A 619 -12.14 8.22 40.61
CA LEU A 619 -12.00 8.86 39.30
C LEU A 619 -10.53 8.94 38.92
N GLN A 620 -10.24 8.59 37.67
CA GLN A 620 -8.90 8.67 37.10
C GLN A 620 -9.00 9.28 35.70
N MET A 621 -8.04 10.13 35.37
CA MET A 621 -7.86 10.69 34.04
C MET A 621 -6.67 10.00 33.39
N LEU A 622 -6.90 9.41 32.22
CA LEU A 622 -5.88 8.76 31.41
C LEU A 622 -5.73 9.57 30.14
N THR A 623 -4.51 9.99 29.82
CA THR A 623 -4.25 10.87 28.68
C THR A 623 -3.41 10.17 27.63
N GLN A 624 -3.67 10.51 26.37
CA GLN A 624 -2.97 10.00 25.19
C GLN A 624 -2.71 11.15 24.22
N GLY A 625 -1.52 11.26 23.64
CA GLY A 625 -1.20 12.40 22.77
C GLY A 625 0.23 12.45 22.30
N THR A 626 0.64 13.60 21.78
CA THR A 626 2.05 13.89 21.46
C THR A 626 2.83 14.13 22.76
N ALA A 627 4.11 13.77 22.77
CA ALA A 627 4.91 13.82 23.99
C ALA A 627 5.16 15.25 24.49
N ASP A 628 5.23 16.23 23.58
CA ASP A 628 5.46 17.63 23.90
C ASP A 628 4.35 18.22 24.79
N ILE A 629 3.09 18.14 24.35
CA ILE A 629 1.94 18.70 25.08
C ILE A 629 1.63 17.92 26.37
N ILE A 630 1.85 16.61 26.38
CA ILE A 630 1.64 15.79 27.57
C ILE A 630 2.70 16.10 28.62
N LEU A 631 3.98 16.17 28.21
CA LEU A 631 5.07 16.42 29.13
C LEU A 631 4.97 17.81 29.77
N ASP A 632 4.47 18.82 29.05
CA ASP A 632 4.16 20.14 29.60
C ASP A 632 3.18 20.06 30.79
N SER A 633 2.27 19.08 30.78
CA SER A 633 1.27 18.85 31.83
C SER A 633 1.70 17.89 32.95
N CYS A 634 2.83 17.18 32.79
CA CYS A 634 3.30 16.18 33.75
C CYS A 634 4.27 16.79 34.76
N VAL A 635 4.17 16.39 36.04
CA VAL A 635 5.10 16.80 37.11
C VAL A 635 5.97 15.61 37.53
N ASP A 636 5.37 14.43 37.63
CA ASP A 636 6.00 13.20 38.10
C ASP A 636 5.98 12.10 37.03
N TYR A 637 6.88 11.13 37.16
CA TYR A 637 6.88 9.88 36.38
C TYR A 637 6.75 8.67 37.28
N TRP A 638 6.21 7.58 36.74
CA TRP A 638 6.04 6.31 37.44
C TRP A 638 7.27 5.42 37.24
N ASN A 639 7.98 5.09 38.32
CA ASN A 639 9.20 4.26 38.26
C ASN A 639 8.94 2.75 38.43
N GLY A 640 7.67 2.34 38.58
CA GLY A 640 7.23 0.96 38.82
C GLY A 640 6.86 0.65 40.27
N ARG A 641 7.17 1.54 41.21
CA ARG A 641 6.83 1.42 42.63
C ARG A 641 6.16 2.68 43.16
N ASP A 642 6.69 3.84 42.80
CA ASP A 642 6.22 5.14 43.29
C ASP A 642 6.33 6.23 42.21
N LEU A 643 5.70 7.37 42.48
CA LEU A 643 5.79 8.59 41.69
C LEU A 643 7.05 9.37 42.08
N THR A 644 7.84 9.75 41.08
CA THR A 644 9.07 10.51 41.27
C THR A 644 9.06 11.77 40.40
N PRO A 645 9.54 12.91 40.91
CA PRO A 645 9.51 14.18 40.18
C PRO A 645 10.37 14.11 38.92
N ILE A 646 9.88 14.68 37.83
CA ILE A 646 10.61 14.72 36.55
C ILE A 646 11.63 15.87 36.60
N SER A 647 12.92 15.53 36.58
CA SER A 647 13.98 16.54 36.51
C SER A 647 14.08 17.19 35.12
N PRO A 648 14.68 18.38 34.98
CA PRO A 648 14.93 18.99 33.67
C PRO A 648 15.75 18.09 32.73
N ALA A 649 16.67 17.29 33.29
CA ALA A 649 17.46 16.32 32.54
C ALA A 649 16.57 15.19 31.98
N ASP A 650 15.60 14.70 32.76
CA ASP A 650 14.65 13.67 32.33
C ASP A 650 13.72 14.17 31.23
N ARG A 651 13.21 15.41 31.38
CA ARG A 651 12.41 16.06 30.32
C ARG A 651 13.17 16.09 28.99
N LYS A 652 14.45 16.46 29.05
CA LYS A 652 15.30 16.47 27.87
C LYS A 652 15.46 15.08 27.25
N LYS A 653 15.71 14.03 28.05
CA LYS A 653 15.81 12.64 27.56
C LYS A 653 14.53 12.18 26.84
N ILE A 654 13.35 12.49 27.41
CA ILE A 654 12.04 12.16 26.82
C ILE A 654 11.84 12.88 25.48
N ILE A 655 12.10 14.19 25.45
CA ILE A 655 11.93 15.00 24.24
C ILE A 655 12.91 14.57 23.14
N ASP A 656 14.18 14.31 23.50
CA ASP A 656 15.19 13.84 22.54
C ASP A 656 14.78 12.49 21.93
N PHE A 657 14.25 11.56 22.73
CA PHE A 657 13.71 10.30 22.22
C PHE A 657 12.50 10.53 21.30
N TYR A 658 11.55 11.36 21.71
CA TYR A 658 10.36 11.69 20.91
C TYR A 658 10.73 12.30 19.57
N GLN A 659 11.60 13.31 19.54
CA GLN A 659 11.99 14.03 18.33
C GLN A 659 12.75 13.13 17.34
N ARG A 660 13.64 12.26 17.83
CA ARG A 660 14.39 11.32 16.97
C ARG A 660 13.48 10.27 16.34
N ASN A 661 12.59 9.67 17.13
CA ASN A 661 11.72 8.59 16.65
C ASN A 661 10.52 9.11 15.84
N SER A 662 10.07 10.35 16.06
CA SER A 662 8.95 10.96 15.31
C SER A 662 9.23 11.16 13.81
N LEU A 663 10.50 11.05 13.39
CA LEU A 663 10.91 11.15 11.98
C LEU A 663 10.61 9.87 11.18
N THR A 664 10.66 8.71 11.84
CA THR A 664 10.53 7.39 11.20
C THR A 664 9.26 6.66 11.65
N ALA A 665 8.82 6.90 12.87
CA ALA A 665 7.65 6.29 13.49
C ALA A 665 6.75 7.36 14.10
N TYR A 666 5.52 6.99 14.44
CA TYR A 666 4.69 7.87 15.26
C TYR A 666 4.89 7.57 16.75
N CYS A 667 5.12 8.59 17.56
CA CYS A 667 5.28 8.47 19.00
C CYS A 667 4.03 8.95 19.74
N THR A 668 3.39 8.05 20.50
CA THR A 668 2.28 8.38 21.41
C THR A 668 2.79 8.37 22.84
N ALA A 669 2.59 9.46 23.58
CA ALA A 669 2.82 9.50 25.02
C ALA A 669 1.52 9.22 25.79
N PHE A 670 1.67 8.62 26.97
CA PHE A 670 0.59 8.35 27.90
C PHE A 670 0.93 8.92 29.27
N ALA A 671 -0.06 9.51 29.93
CA ALA A 671 0.04 9.91 31.33
C ALA A 671 -1.27 9.61 32.06
N TYR A 672 -1.23 9.65 33.38
CA TYR A 672 -2.41 9.44 34.21
C TYR A 672 -2.42 10.42 35.37
N LYS A 673 -3.63 10.73 35.86
CA LYS A 673 -3.84 11.58 37.03
C LYS A 673 -5.08 11.12 37.79
N PRO A 674 -4.99 10.77 39.08
CA PRO A 674 -6.17 10.55 39.90
C PRO A 674 -6.94 11.87 40.06
N LEU A 675 -8.27 11.81 39.99
CA LEU A 675 -9.16 12.96 40.11
C LEU A 675 -10.05 12.84 41.34
N THR A 676 -10.28 13.97 42.01
CA THR A 676 -11.25 14.06 43.12
C THR A 676 -12.64 14.50 42.65
N ARG A 677 -12.72 15.16 41.48
CA ARG A 677 -13.96 15.69 40.90
C ARG A 677 -14.01 15.43 39.40
N GLY A 678 -15.22 15.27 38.87
CA GLY A 678 -15.46 15.17 37.42
C GLY A 678 -15.33 16.51 36.71
N ILE A 679 -15.34 16.47 35.37
CA ILE A 679 -15.36 17.65 34.50
C ILE A 679 -16.81 17.96 34.07
N SER A 680 -17.11 19.23 33.80
CA SER A 680 -18.40 19.63 33.27
C SER A 680 -18.66 19.01 31.88
N PRO A 681 -19.82 18.37 31.66
CA PRO A 681 -20.19 17.80 30.35
C PRO A 681 -20.26 18.83 29.21
N SER A 682 -20.44 20.13 29.53
CA SER A 682 -20.41 21.19 28.53
C SER A 682 -19.02 21.38 27.91
N LEU A 683 -17.96 21.08 28.66
CA LEU A 683 -16.57 21.22 28.19
C LEU A 683 -16.13 20.01 27.36
N SER A 684 -16.64 18.82 27.66
CA SER A 684 -16.31 17.59 26.90
C SER A 684 -16.87 17.58 25.48
N ALA A 685 -17.93 18.35 25.22
CA ALA A 685 -18.50 18.53 23.89
C ALA A 685 -17.67 19.46 22.97
N LEU A 686 -16.65 20.13 23.50
CA LEU A 686 -15.87 21.16 22.80
C LEU A 686 -14.37 20.81 22.78
N TYR A 687 -13.62 21.43 21.89
CA TYR A 687 -12.17 21.28 21.80
C TYR A 687 -11.46 22.48 22.39
N LEU A 688 -10.41 22.24 23.15
CA LEU A 688 -9.59 23.30 23.74
C LEU A 688 -8.36 23.55 22.87
N GLU A 689 -8.23 24.78 22.40
CA GLU A 689 -7.08 25.23 21.64
C GLU A 689 -6.14 26.01 22.57
N LEU A 690 -4.92 25.52 22.74
CA LEU A 690 -3.89 26.18 23.53
C LEU A 690 -3.10 27.18 22.67
N PRO A 691 -2.64 28.29 23.27
CA PRO A 691 -1.75 29.22 22.59
C PRO A 691 -0.43 28.55 22.24
N ALA A 692 0.26 29.08 21.22
CA ALA A 692 1.55 28.56 20.77
C ALA A 692 2.61 28.53 21.88
N ASP A 693 2.59 29.52 22.79
CA ASP A 693 3.35 29.48 24.03
C ASP A 693 2.41 29.20 25.22
N SER A 694 2.43 27.96 25.68
CA SER A 694 1.64 27.51 26.83
C SER A 694 2.44 27.52 28.14
N ARG A 695 3.72 27.90 28.14
CA ARG A 695 4.55 27.92 29.37
C ARG A 695 3.94 28.79 30.48
N PRO A 696 3.34 29.96 30.21
CA PRO A 696 2.71 30.77 31.25
C PRO A 696 1.52 30.09 31.93
N LEU A 697 0.87 29.13 31.27
CA LEU A 697 -0.26 28.38 31.83
C LEU A 697 0.20 27.34 32.87
N TYR A 698 1.43 26.85 32.72
CA TYR A 698 2.04 25.84 33.60
C TYR A 698 3.03 26.45 34.59
N ALA A 699 3.31 27.76 34.48
CA ALA A 699 4.04 28.48 35.51
C ALA A 699 3.26 28.34 36.83
N PRO A 700 3.93 27.96 37.93
CA PRO A 700 3.25 27.88 39.20
C PRO A 700 2.62 29.25 39.49
N ARG A 701 1.31 29.28 39.71
CA ARG A 701 0.72 30.33 40.55
C ARG A 701 1.34 30.15 41.93
N SER A 702 2.53 30.71 42.11
CA SER A 702 3.29 30.66 43.34
C SER A 702 2.52 31.43 44.41
N GLN A 703 1.81 30.68 45.25
CA GLN A 703 1.99 30.97 46.66
C GLN A 703 3.44 30.63 46.99
N THR A 704 4.14 31.68 47.39
CA THR A 704 5.52 31.77 47.86
C THR A 704 6.07 30.49 48.49
N TRP A 705 7.07 29.88 47.84
CA TRP A 705 8.23 29.34 48.53
C TRP A 705 9.49 29.92 47.89
N ALA A 706 10.40 30.34 48.77
CA ALA A 706 11.54 31.19 48.46
C ALA A 706 12.61 30.48 47.62
N ASP A 707 13.17 31.26 46.69
CA ASP A 707 14.49 31.19 46.10
C ASP A 707 14.96 29.88 45.44
N ALA A 708 14.75 29.81 44.13
CA ALA A 708 15.77 29.34 43.18
C ALA A 708 15.65 30.14 41.87
N PRO A 709 16.75 30.69 41.31
CA PRO A 709 16.69 31.53 40.13
C PRO A 709 16.33 30.71 38.88
N ALA A 710 15.33 31.19 38.14
CA ALA A 710 14.94 30.64 36.85
C ALA A 710 16.11 30.77 35.85
N LEU A 711 16.57 29.63 35.31
CA LEU A 711 17.60 29.61 34.27
C LEU A 711 17.07 30.22 32.98
N HIS A 712 17.51 31.45 32.71
CA HIS A 712 17.34 32.17 31.45
C HIS A 712 18.07 31.47 30.30
N PHE A 713 17.35 31.14 29.23
CA PHE A 713 17.96 30.90 27.92
C PHE A 713 17.85 32.18 27.08
N HIS A 714 18.78 33.13 27.29
CA HIS A 714 19.09 34.14 26.29
C HIS A 714 20.40 33.76 25.59
N SER A 715 20.31 33.53 24.27
CA SER A 715 21.46 33.60 23.39
C SER A 715 21.92 35.05 23.35
N THR A 716 23.18 35.30 23.69
CA THR A 716 23.84 36.60 23.61
C THR A 716 23.88 37.10 22.16
N GLY A 717 22.91 37.93 21.79
CA GLY A 717 23.08 38.87 20.69
C GLY A 717 23.86 40.08 21.22
N LYS A 718 25.04 40.35 20.66
CA LYS A 718 25.76 41.60 20.91
C LYS A 718 24.85 42.79 20.55
N PRO A 719 24.71 43.82 21.40
CA PRO A 719 24.11 45.08 20.98
C PRO A 719 25.12 45.83 20.10
N THR A 720 24.75 46.07 18.85
CA THR A 720 25.40 47.09 18.00
C THR A 720 25.04 48.46 18.55
N THR A 721 26.01 49.14 19.14
CA THR A 721 25.96 50.57 19.45
C THR A 721 25.94 51.36 18.14
N THR A 722 24.82 52.01 17.86
CA THR A 722 24.74 53.09 16.88
C THR A 722 25.27 54.36 17.53
N ASP A 723 26.51 54.72 17.22
CA ASP A 723 27.03 56.06 17.50
C ASP A 723 26.46 57.06 16.49
N SER A 724 25.77 58.04 17.04
CA SER A 724 25.43 59.29 16.39
C SER A 724 26.70 60.14 16.24
N HIS A 725 27.14 60.37 15.01
CA HIS A 725 27.91 61.58 14.69
C HIS A 725 27.29 62.32 13.52
N SER A 726 26.82 63.52 13.86
CA SER A 726 26.56 64.64 12.99
C SER A 726 27.83 65.06 12.22
N ARG A 727 27.78 64.99 10.89
CA ARG A 727 28.09 66.08 9.95
C ARG A 727 27.80 65.64 8.52
#